data_AF-A0A4U0XS21-F1
#
_entry.id   AF-A0A4U0XS21-F1
#
_cell.length_a   1.000
_cell.length_b   1.000
_cell.length_c   1.000
_cell.angle_alpha   90.00
_cell.angle_beta   90.00
_cell.angle_gamma   90.00
#
_symmetry.space_group_name_H-M   'P 1'
#
loop_
_entity.id
_entity.type
_entity.pdbx_description
1 polymer ?
#
loop_
_entity_poly.entity_id
_entity_poly.type
_entity_poly.pdbx_seq_one_letter_code
_entity_poly.pdbx_strand_id
1 'polypeptide(L)'
;MAVATVMGRAQSHTGNRRNNDAASSGASSAAPSGASSVASSGANSQSSAASGGLSGSGFQTGSPAASTGASGSTQRGSSQSGTARATGSGTGTNTGSVNSGTRTSSPKTTTFDARLPAGGIAMITPNALAGSQYYKVGNFITFAWNYTSLSVTPSAIDILATCKKNQAMYTLALNQTVQPTGEIVWDTGSYQASETPQLLTEVYTLIIHDAAKDTTAAPQAGYLATFNTFQFAMYSPQVYTPSVDGIQCATCSGALSAMERQTLSFLFVLMTIHVISGPEYINTLFKNSRDLTTKPSAVLVVENAFGAPAADHHILEADNTGFLQKPAEGSNPIEPHNRIFYLNHRDIHVNLTGAGLAELATRFMANLAQQLNANDDIGYEEWVELPDLYSFLQLKVFKASMNALCGDHFFKLNPDFAADFWEFDKRMPGLFKSLPRWLIPRSYQIRDKLHGCMLTWQNYADEHFDWTDEAAKGKEWEPFFGAKIMRQRQQMFAAVEGLSKESAAANNLGMSPTDISVDSTNANVIPTAGWMLLDILLRPSVLSKVRSEIAPALIHPGTSSTLSFDMPQLLANPLLQSIYSEELRMRVGVMIQRVPLVSDFRIGQWLFPKGKMIVASHWHAARDKKIWNEGTDKDPHPVDDFWAERFLVYPDDPESGPAKPRSTTSIPKGEKTGDQRPRPIFTTDPVIGSFIPYGGGMKICPGRFFAKQEMLGTVALMLTVYDIELKLDGKAVEPDMNYFPFGGVPPKGKIPARIRRRRV
;
A
#
# COMPACT_ATOMS: atom_id res chain seq x y z
N MET A 1 -15.31 -15.90 11.46
CA MET A 1 -15.16 -17.36 11.24
C MET A 1 -14.37 -17.94 12.39
N ALA A 2 -14.84 -19.04 12.99
CA ALA A 2 -13.96 -20.04 13.57
C ALA A 2 -13.83 -21.15 12.53
N VAL A 3 -12.61 -21.49 12.12
CA VAL A 3 -12.39 -22.60 11.17
C VAL A 3 -12.26 -23.88 11.98
N ALA A 4 -13.23 -24.78 11.84
CA ALA A 4 -13.16 -26.09 12.48
C ALA A 4 -12.16 -26.98 11.75
N THR A 5 -11.03 -27.27 12.39
CA THR A 5 -10.01 -28.18 11.84
C THR A 5 -10.53 -29.62 11.86
N VAL A 6 -11.00 -30.11 10.71
CA VAL A 6 -11.30 -31.53 10.51
C VAL A 6 -9.98 -32.30 10.38
N MET A 7 -9.47 -32.82 11.50
CA MET A 7 -8.31 -33.71 11.49
C MET A 7 -8.69 -35.08 10.94
N GLY A 8 -8.19 -35.43 9.76
CA GLY A 8 -8.24 -36.80 9.25
C GLY A 8 -7.37 -37.73 10.09
N ARG A 9 -7.92 -38.87 10.52
CA ARG A 9 -7.17 -39.92 11.23
C ARG A 9 -6.16 -40.59 10.29
N ALA A 10 -4.87 -40.31 10.47
CA ALA A 10 -3.82 -41.25 10.12
C ALA A 10 -3.59 -42.23 11.29
N GLN A 11 -3.42 -43.52 11.00
CA GLN A 11 -3.09 -44.53 12.01
C GLN A 11 -1.58 -44.62 12.21
N SER A 12 -1.12 -44.67 13.45
CA SER A 12 0.19 -45.22 13.80
C SER A 12 0.09 -46.01 15.12
N HIS A 13 0.66 -47.21 15.14
CA HIS A 13 0.83 -48.00 16.36
C HIS A 13 2.05 -47.50 17.14
N THR A 14 1.97 -47.43 18.47
CA THR A 14 3.09 -47.87 19.34
C THR A 14 2.71 -48.01 20.82
N GLY A 15 3.25 -49.06 21.46
CA GLY A 15 3.90 -48.95 22.77
C GLY A 15 3.09 -48.58 24.01
N ASN A 16 2.59 -49.60 24.71
CA ASN A 16 2.28 -49.57 26.15
C ASN A 16 3.28 -48.75 27.00
N ARG A 17 2.76 -47.96 27.95
CA ARG A 17 3.22 -47.98 29.35
C ARG A 17 2.11 -47.54 30.32
N ARG A 18 2.13 -48.11 31.53
CA ARG A 18 1.14 -47.89 32.61
C ARG A 18 1.70 -46.97 33.70
N ASN A 19 0.83 -46.64 34.65
CA ASN A 19 1.02 -45.99 35.95
C ASN A 19 0.77 -44.48 35.93
N ASN A 20 0.07 -43.90 36.92
CA ASN A 20 -0.97 -44.40 37.83
C ASN A 20 -1.53 -43.15 38.54
N ASP A 21 -2.84 -43.05 38.76
CA ASP A 21 -3.41 -41.90 39.47
C ASP A 21 -3.09 -41.92 40.97
N ALA A 22 -2.86 -40.74 41.53
CA ALA A 22 -3.02 -40.45 42.95
C ALA A 22 -3.42 -38.97 43.12
N ALA A 23 -4.60 -38.71 43.68
CA ALA A 23 -5.16 -37.37 43.81
C ALA A 23 -5.36 -36.97 45.28
N SER A 24 -5.02 -35.72 45.60
CA SER A 24 -5.43 -35.00 46.82
C SER A 24 -5.30 -33.49 46.52
N SER A 25 -6.38 -32.73 46.32
CA SER A 25 -7.35 -32.26 47.32
C SER A 25 -6.73 -31.28 48.33
N GLY A 26 -7.06 -29.99 48.23
CA GLY A 26 -6.58 -28.96 49.14
C GLY A 26 -6.86 -27.54 48.66
N ALA A 27 -8.10 -27.07 48.82
CA ALA A 27 -8.45 -25.67 48.57
C ALA A 27 -8.47 -24.88 49.89
N SER A 28 -7.87 -23.70 49.92
CA SER A 28 -8.07 -22.69 50.96
C SER A 28 -7.81 -21.28 50.41
N SER A 29 -8.42 -20.28 51.04
CA SER A 29 -8.50 -18.90 50.57
C SER A 29 -7.77 -17.93 51.49
N ALA A 30 -7.16 -16.89 50.90
CA ALA A 30 -6.83 -15.66 51.61
C ALA A 30 -6.71 -14.48 50.63
N ALA A 31 -7.32 -13.35 50.99
CA ALA A 31 -6.84 -12.03 50.56
C ALA A 31 -5.85 -11.50 51.62
N PRO A 32 -5.14 -10.39 51.36
CA PRO A 32 -5.49 -9.22 52.17
C PRO A 32 -5.47 -7.88 51.42
N SER A 33 -6.04 -6.88 52.09
CA SER A 33 -6.03 -5.46 51.77
C SER A 33 -4.73 -4.76 52.17
N GLY A 34 -4.44 -3.61 51.56
CA GLY A 34 -3.46 -2.64 52.11
C GLY A 34 -3.35 -1.38 51.27
N ALA A 35 -3.71 -0.23 51.82
CA ALA A 35 -3.50 1.09 51.22
C ALA A 35 -2.83 2.00 52.24
N SER A 36 -1.83 2.78 51.81
CA SER A 36 -1.11 3.76 52.63
C SER A 36 -0.76 4.99 51.79
N SER A 37 -1.06 6.17 52.30
CA SER A 37 -0.68 7.46 51.73
C SER A 37 0.37 8.15 52.61
N VAL A 38 1.32 8.87 52.00
CA VAL A 38 2.25 9.76 52.69
C VAL A 38 2.42 11.04 51.86
N ALA A 39 2.56 12.19 52.52
CA ALA A 39 2.74 13.49 51.88
C ALA A 39 3.72 14.38 52.66
N SER A 40 4.51 15.16 51.93
CA SER A 40 5.40 16.24 52.40
C SER A 40 5.77 17.08 51.17
N SER A 41 5.55 18.40 51.09
CA SER A 41 6.23 19.50 51.83
C SER A 41 7.76 19.44 51.74
N GLY A 42 8.50 20.52 51.46
CA GLY A 42 8.12 21.90 51.13
C GLY A 42 9.35 22.84 51.18
N ALA A 43 9.15 24.14 50.90
CA ALA A 43 10.16 25.21 50.75
C ALA A 43 11.06 25.09 49.48
N ASN A 44 11.31 26.10 48.64
CA ASN A 44 11.28 27.58 48.69
C ASN A 44 12.59 28.25 49.18
N SER A 45 13.32 28.88 48.25
CA SER A 45 14.37 29.87 48.51
C SER A 45 14.46 30.85 47.32
N GLN A 46 14.97 32.07 47.56
CA GLN A 46 14.79 33.21 46.66
C GLN A 46 16.10 33.70 46.01
N SER A 47 15.93 34.35 44.86
CA SER A 47 16.68 35.54 44.39
C SER A 47 18.22 35.56 44.40
N SER A 48 18.80 35.87 43.25
CA SER A 48 19.49 37.16 43.09
C SER A 48 19.63 37.52 41.61
N ALA A 49 19.62 38.82 41.29
CA ALA A 49 19.88 39.33 39.95
C ALA A 49 21.27 39.97 39.89
N ALA A 50 21.95 39.84 38.76
CA ALA A 50 23.22 40.52 38.50
C ALA A 50 23.24 41.05 37.06
N SER A 51 23.02 42.37 36.91
CA SER A 51 23.18 43.09 35.65
C SER A 51 24.63 43.56 35.48
N GLY A 52 25.24 43.24 34.36
CA GLY A 52 26.54 43.78 33.94
C GLY A 52 26.59 43.90 32.41
N GLY A 53 27.25 44.91 31.88
CA GLY A 53 27.30 45.14 30.43
C GLY A 53 28.30 46.20 29.99
N LEU A 54 28.19 46.57 28.71
CA LEU A 54 28.96 47.56 27.93
C LEU A 54 30.34 47.14 27.40
N SER A 55 30.48 47.35 26.08
CA SER A 55 31.68 47.69 25.31
C SER A 55 32.80 46.63 25.09
N GLY A 56 33.45 46.58 23.92
CA GLY A 56 33.11 47.27 22.66
C GLY A 56 34.29 47.49 21.69
N SER A 57 34.37 46.67 20.63
CA SER A 57 35.20 46.88 19.43
C SER A 57 34.86 45.81 18.38
N GLY A 58 34.78 46.04 17.07
CA GLY A 58 34.80 47.30 16.32
C GLY A 58 35.92 47.39 15.27
N PHE A 59 35.71 46.83 14.07
CA PHE A 59 36.40 47.27 12.84
C PHE A 59 35.60 46.97 11.56
N GLN A 60 35.91 47.74 10.52
CA GLN A 60 35.33 47.80 9.17
C GLN A 60 35.97 46.71 8.25
N THR A 61 35.63 46.45 6.98
CA THR A 61 34.69 47.03 5.97
C THR A 61 34.49 45.98 4.86
N GLY A 62 33.45 46.09 4.01
CA GLY A 62 33.51 45.40 2.70
C GLY A 62 32.18 45.16 1.98
N SER A 63 31.76 46.11 1.13
CA SER A 63 30.82 45.87 0.03
C SER A 63 31.49 46.26 -1.29
N PRO A 64 31.09 45.62 -2.40
CA PRO A 64 30.63 46.41 -3.55
C PRO A 64 29.28 45.90 -4.09
N ALA A 65 28.67 46.70 -4.96
CA ALA A 65 27.30 46.50 -5.47
C ALA A 65 27.24 46.26 -6.99
N ALA A 66 26.01 45.98 -7.44
CA ALA A 66 25.59 45.53 -8.76
C ALA A 66 25.97 46.39 -10.00
N SER A 67 25.99 45.73 -11.16
CA SER A 67 25.68 46.27 -12.50
C SER A 67 25.15 45.11 -13.37
N THR A 68 23.86 45.04 -13.74
CA THR A 68 23.12 45.74 -14.83
C THR A 68 23.53 45.38 -16.27
N GLY A 69 22.59 44.80 -17.03
CA GLY A 69 22.61 44.63 -18.49
C GLY A 69 21.22 44.19 -18.98
N ALA A 70 20.72 44.72 -20.10
CA ALA A 70 19.30 44.61 -20.48
C ALA A 70 19.05 44.61 -22.01
N SER A 71 17.79 44.36 -22.40
CA SER A 71 17.23 44.39 -23.77
C SER A 71 17.61 43.21 -24.70
N GLY A 72 16.77 42.76 -25.64
CA GLY A 72 15.44 43.27 -26.04
C GLY A 72 14.62 42.29 -26.91
N SER A 73 13.63 42.80 -27.63
CA SER A 73 12.68 42.06 -28.49
C SER A 73 13.31 41.63 -29.86
N THR A 74 12.68 40.94 -30.83
CA THR A 74 11.29 41.06 -31.35
C THR A 74 10.86 39.86 -32.24
N GLN A 75 9.59 39.91 -32.69
CA GLN A 75 8.77 38.94 -33.44
C GLN A 75 9.28 38.35 -34.79
N ARG A 76 8.63 37.24 -35.19
CA ARG A 76 8.11 36.84 -36.54
C ARG A 76 8.98 36.97 -37.80
N GLY A 77 9.02 35.89 -38.58
CA GLY A 77 9.30 35.91 -40.03
C GLY A 77 9.08 34.53 -40.68
N SER A 78 8.52 34.47 -41.89
CA SER A 78 8.21 33.23 -42.62
C SER A 78 8.93 33.19 -43.99
N SER A 79 8.74 32.09 -44.73
CA SER A 79 8.87 31.97 -46.22
C SER A 79 10.28 32.12 -46.85
N GLN A 80 10.59 31.57 -48.04
CA GLN A 80 10.14 30.35 -48.75
C GLN A 80 11.03 30.14 -50.02
N SER A 81 11.01 28.94 -50.62
CA SER A 81 11.08 28.68 -52.09
C SER A 81 12.39 28.86 -52.90
N GLY A 82 12.49 28.04 -53.96
CA GLY A 82 13.34 28.21 -55.15
C GLY A 82 14.20 26.97 -55.49
N THR A 83 14.42 26.55 -56.75
CA THR A 83 13.91 26.89 -58.11
C THR A 83 14.41 25.82 -59.10
N ALA A 84 13.78 25.43 -60.22
CA ALA A 84 12.44 25.68 -60.79
C ALA A 84 11.93 24.37 -61.47
N ARG A 85 11.55 24.16 -62.75
CA ARG A 85 11.46 24.98 -63.99
C ARG A 85 10.38 24.42 -64.96
N ALA A 86 9.77 25.34 -65.72
CA ALA A 86 8.84 25.30 -66.87
C ALA A 86 9.07 24.24 -68.00
N THR A 87 8.20 24.05 -69.02
CA THR A 87 7.02 24.77 -69.62
C THR A 87 5.85 23.80 -69.94
N GLY A 88 4.66 24.14 -70.49
CA GLY A 88 3.99 25.43 -70.84
C GLY A 88 3.25 25.44 -72.22
N SER A 89 2.12 26.16 -72.34
CA SER A 89 1.21 26.31 -73.53
C SER A 89 0.29 25.10 -73.84
N GLY A 90 -0.96 25.22 -74.34
CA GLY A 90 -1.82 26.43 -74.52
C GLY A 90 -3.13 26.20 -75.32
N THR A 91 -4.25 26.72 -74.80
CA THR A 91 -5.53 27.16 -75.45
C THR A 91 -6.17 26.43 -76.65
N GLY A 92 -7.49 26.17 -76.58
CA GLY A 92 -8.34 25.94 -77.77
C GLY A 92 -9.77 25.45 -77.48
N THR A 93 -10.77 26.35 -77.49
CA THR A 93 -12.21 26.01 -77.36
C THR A 93 -12.92 25.96 -78.71
N ASN A 94 -13.84 25.01 -78.92
CA ASN A 94 -14.94 25.17 -79.87
C ASN A 94 -16.12 24.21 -79.59
N THR A 95 -17.31 24.55 -80.09
CA THR A 95 -18.60 23.91 -79.77
C THR A 95 -19.38 23.46 -81.02
N GLY A 96 -20.07 22.32 -80.96
CA GLY A 96 -21.27 22.06 -81.80
C GLY A 96 -21.40 20.66 -82.42
N SER A 97 -22.64 20.15 -82.42
CA SER A 97 -23.19 18.97 -83.17
C SER A 97 -22.54 17.59 -82.87
N VAL A 98 -23.20 16.54 -82.35
CA VAL A 98 -24.52 15.92 -82.67
C VAL A 98 -24.54 15.41 -84.13
N ASN A 99 -24.78 14.13 -84.47
CA ASN A 99 -25.57 13.09 -83.79
C ASN A 99 -25.12 11.63 -84.08
N SER A 100 -25.69 10.69 -83.31
CA SER A 100 -26.06 9.29 -83.65
C SER A 100 -25.00 8.29 -84.18
N GLY A 101 -24.86 7.15 -83.48
CA GLY A 101 -24.11 5.97 -83.97
C GLY A 101 -23.76 4.97 -82.87
N THR A 102 -24.69 4.08 -82.48
CA THR A 102 -24.48 3.14 -81.38
C THR A 102 -23.43 2.07 -81.65
N ARG A 103 -22.42 1.98 -80.77
CA ARG A 103 -21.67 0.76 -80.48
C ARG A 103 -21.67 0.50 -78.98
N THR A 104 -21.95 -0.74 -78.59
CA THR A 104 -21.84 -1.21 -77.21
C THR A 104 -20.38 -1.17 -76.77
N SER A 105 -20.07 -0.38 -75.74
CA SER A 105 -18.75 -0.37 -75.13
C SER A 105 -18.74 -1.28 -73.90
N SER A 106 -17.81 -2.24 -73.87
CA SER A 106 -17.51 -2.99 -72.65
C SER A 106 -17.08 -2.03 -71.53
N PRO A 107 -17.32 -2.36 -70.24
CA PRO A 107 -16.88 -1.52 -69.13
C PRO A 107 -15.37 -1.25 -69.20
N LYS A 108 -14.96 0.01 -69.01
CA LYS A 108 -13.54 0.38 -68.92
C LYS A 108 -12.96 -0.10 -67.59
N THR A 109 -12.36 -1.29 -67.57
CA THR A 109 -11.50 -1.71 -66.47
C THR A 109 -10.23 -0.87 -66.45
N THR A 110 -10.05 -0.06 -65.40
CA THR A 110 -8.76 0.54 -65.08
C THR A 110 -7.83 -0.54 -64.56
N THR A 111 -6.77 -0.83 -65.32
CA THR A 111 -5.69 -1.72 -64.93
C THR A 111 -4.63 -0.97 -64.12
N PHE A 112 -4.33 -1.49 -62.94
CA PHE A 112 -3.29 -0.98 -62.04
C PHE A 112 -2.02 -1.84 -62.13
N ASP A 113 -0.89 -1.29 -61.67
CA ASP A 113 0.34 -2.07 -61.54
C ASP A 113 0.10 -3.23 -60.55
N ALA A 114 0.30 -4.47 -61.00
CA ALA A 114 0.08 -5.68 -60.22
C ALA A 114 0.97 -5.80 -58.96
N ARG A 115 1.96 -4.92 -58.80
CA ARG A 115 2.80 -4.79 -57.61
C ARG A 115 2.19 -3.93 -56.50
N LEU A 116 1.11 -3.20 -56.79
CA LEU A 116 0.37 -2.46 -55.77
C LEU A 116 -0.46 -3.43 -54.90
N PRO A 117 -0.52 -3.23 -53.58
CA PRO A 117 -1.41 -4.00 -52.72
C PRO A 117 -2.89 -3.76 -53.09
N ALA A 118 -3.75 -4.70 -52.71
CA ALA A 118 -5.19 -4.45 -52.68
C ALA A 118 -5.52 -3.41 -51.58
N GLY A 119 -6.63 -2.70 -51.76
CA GLY A 119 -7.20 -1.85 -50.72
C GLY A 119 -7.74 -2.70 -49.56
N GLY A 120 -7.56 -2.22 -48.33
CA GLY A 120 -7.96 -2.89 -47.10
C GLY A 120 -8.62 -1.96 -46.11
N ILE A 121 -8.81 -2.46 -44.88
CA ILE A 121 -9.56 -1.81 -43.80
C ILE A 121 -8.77 -1.93 -42.49
N ALA A 122 -8.72 -0.85 -41.72
CA ALA A 122 -8.10 -0.78 -40.40
C ALA A 122 -9.11 -0.28 -39.35
N MET A 123 -9.40 -1.11 -38.34
CA MET A 123 -10.41 -0.84 -37.31
C MET A 123 -9.97 0.26 -36.33
N ILE A 124 -10.86 1.23 -36.13
CA ILE A 124 -10.75 2.32 -35.14
C ILE A 124 -11.60 2.00 -33.91
N THR A 125 -12.85 1.61 -34.14
CA THR A 125 -13.84 1.28 -33.10
C THR A 125 -14.39 -0.12 -33.39
N PRO A 126 -14.18 -1.10 -32.49
CA PRO A 126 -13.16 -1.09 -31.45
C PRO A 126 -11.75 -1.08 -32.05
N ASN A 127 -10.77 -0.57 -31.31
CA ASN A 127 -9.38 -0.51 -31.74
C ASN A 127 -8.85 -1.93 -32.01
N ALA A 128 -8.08 -2.12 -33.08
CA ALA A 128 -7.45 -3.40 -33.43
C ALA A 128 -6.62 -4.06 -32.29
N LEU A 129 -6.16 -3.28 -31.29
CA LEU A 129 -5.44 -3.76 -30.11
C LEU A 129 -6.34 -4.02 -28.87
N ALA A 130 -7.66 -3.85 -28.95
CA ALA A 130 -8.56 -3.88 -27.79
C ALA A 130 -8.83 -5.27 -27.19
N GLY A 131 -8.25 -6.35 -27.75
CA GLY A 131 -8.49 -7.73 -27.32
C GLY A 131 -9.84 -8.30 -27.75
N SER A 132 -10.29 -9.40 -27.14
CA SER A 132 -11.56 -10.04 -27.45
C SER A 132 -12.75 -9.15 -27.08
N GLN A 133 -13.64 -8.91 -28.04
CA GLN A 133 -14.80 -8.01 -27.89
C GLN A 133 -16.07 -8.80 -27.61
N TYR A 134 -16.92 -8.30 -26.69
CA TYR A 134 -18.14 -8.97 -26.23
C TYR A 134 -19.31 -7.98 -26.20
N TYR A 135 -20.32 -8.21 -27.04
CA TYR A 135 -21.49 -7.35 -27.15
C TYR A 135 -22.76 -8.07 -26.70
N LYS A 136 -23.64 -7.35 -26.01
CA LYS A 136 -24.94 -7.87 -25.56
C LYS A 136 -25.97 -7.71 -26.69
N VAL A 137 -26.69 -8.78 -27.03
CA VAL A 137 -27.86 -8.70 -27.91
C VAL A 137 -28.95 -7.85 -27.22
N GLY A 138 -29.48 -6.87 -27.95
CA GLY A 138 -30.37 -5.83 -27.41
C GLY A 138 -29.68 -4.49 -27.10
N ASN A 139 -28.40 -4.33 -27.44
CA ASN A 139 -27.67 -3.06 -27.37
C ASN A 139 -27.23 -2.60 -28.77
N PHE A 140 -26.98 -1.30 -28.93
CA PHE A 140 -26.28 -0.77 -30.11
C PHE A 140 -24.79 -1.19 -30.10
N ILE A 141 -24.25 -1.50 -31.29
CA ILE A 141 -22.83 -1.79 -31.52
C ILE A 141 -22.30 -0.83 -32.57
N THR A 142 -21.27 -0.03 -32.24
CA THR A 142 -20.57 0.82 -33.22
C THR A 142 -19.35 0.08 -33.76
N PHE A 143 -19.25 0.00 -35.09
CA PHE A 143 -18.02 -0.35 -35.80
C PHE A 143 -17.55 0.86 -36.62
N ALA A 144 -16.27 1.21 -36.53
CA ALA A 144 -15.67 2.29 -37.33
C ALA A 144 -14.26 1.94 -37.80
N TRP A 145 -13.88 2.38 -39.01
CA TRP A 145 -12.63 2.02 -39.67
C TRP A 145 -12.14 3.08 -40.67
N ASN A 146 -10.84 3.04 -40.98
CA ASN A 146 -10.25 3.74 -42.12
C ASN A 146 -9.90 2.76 -43.24
N TYR A 147 -9.96 3.23 -44.49
CA TYR A 147 -9.49 2.48 -45.65
C TYR A 147 -7.97 2.61 -45.79
N THR A 148 -7.31 1.52 -46.18
CA THR A 148 -5.87 1.46 -46.46
C THR A 148 -5.62 1.11 -47.92
N SER A 149 -4.56 1.65 -48.53
CA SER A 149 -4.09 1.28 -49.88
C SER A 149 -5.12 1.38 -51.04
N LEU A 150 -6.25 2.05 -50.83
CA LEU A 150 -7.34 2.14 -51.78
C LEU A 150 -7.01 3.12 -52.92
N SER A 151 -6.98 2.63 -54.16
CA SER A 151 -6.72 3.43 -55.38
C SER A 151 -7.97 3.67 -56.22
N VAL A 152 -9.00 2.83 -56.07
CA VAL A 152 -10.35 3.03 -56.59
C VAL A 152 -11.34 2.98 -55.42
N THR A 153 -12.04 4.07 -55.17
CA THR A 153 -13.14 4.12 -54.21
C THR A 153 -14.35 3.34 -54.77
N PRO A 154 -14.88 2.31 -54.07
CA PRO A 154 -16.13 1.68 -54.46
C PRO A 154 -17.28 2.69 -54.51
N SER A 155 -18.27 2.47 -55.38
CA SER A 155 -19.48 3.30 -55.41
C SER A 155 -20.29 3.17 -54.11
N ALA A 156 -20.25 1.99 -53.50
CA ALA A 156 -20.79 1.69 -52.18
C ALA A 156 -20.10 0.45 -51.59
N ILE A 157 -20.29 0.23 -50.30
CA ILE A 157 -19.88 -1.00 -49.60
C ILE A 157 -21.06 -1.64 -48.87
N ASP A 158 -20.97 -2.95 -48.69
CA ASP A 158 -21.86 -3.72 -47.82
C ASP A 158 -21.11 -4.09 -46.54
N ILE A 159 -21.79 -3.98 -45.39
CA ILE A 159 -21.29 -4.43 -44.08
C ILE A 159 -22.18 -5.56 -43.59
N LEU A 160 -21.55 -6.70 -43.37
CA LEU A 160 -22.17 -7.96 -42.98
C LEU A 160 -21.44 -8.53 -41.75
N ALA A 161 -22.04 -9.52 -41.11
CA ALA A 161 -21.34 -10.42 -40.20
C ALA A 161 -21.66 -11.87 -40.54
N THR A 162 -20.81 -12.81 -40.12
CA THR A 162 -21.09 -14.25 -40.25
C THR A 162 -20.80 -15.00 -38.95
N CYS A 163 -21.61 -16.01 -38.65
CA CYS A 163 -21.42 -16.89 -37.50
C CYS A 163 -21.15 -18.33 -37.95
N LYS A 164 -20.01 -18.89 -37.52
CA LYS A 164 -19.58 -20.24 -37.91
C LYS A 164 -20.54 -21.35 -37.44
N LYS A 165 -21.37 -21.12 -36.41
CA LYS A 165 -22.25 -22.14 -35.84
C LYS A 165 -23.46 -22.46 -36.69
N ASN A 166 -24.09 -21.45 -37.29
CA ASN A 166 -25.23 -21.62 -38.20
C ASN A 166 -24.87 -21.34 -39.68
N GLN A 167 -23.60 -21.05 -39.99
CA GLN A 167 -23.10 -20.78 -41.35
C GLN A 167 -23.85 -19.64 -42.06
N ALA A 168 -24.47 -18.74 -41.29
CA ALA A 168 -25.36 -17.73 -41.83
C ALA A 168 -24.69 -16.35 -41.94
N MET A 169 -25.21 -15.54 -42.86
CA MET A 169 -24.85 -14.14 -43.05
C MET A 169 -25.89 -13.24 -42.38
N TYR A 170 -25.43 -12.14 -41.79
CA TYR A 170 -26.22 -11.17 -41.06
C TYR A 170 -25.93 -9.79 -41.64
N THR A 171 -26.95 -9.11 -42.15
CA THR A 171 -26.80 -7.81 -42.82
C THR A 171 -26.80 -6.68 -41.80
N LEU A 172 -25.71 -5.90 -41.72
CA LEU A 172 -25.62 -4.74 -40.83
C LEU A 172 -25.95 -3.44 -41.59
N ALA A 173 -25.46 -3.31 -42.82
CA ALA A 173 -25.83 -2.26 -43.76
C ALA A 173 -25.57 -2.72 -45.21
N LEU A 174 -26.35 -2.24 -46.16
CA LEU A 174 -26.14 -2.45 -47.60
C LEU A 174 -26.01 -1.12 -48.33
N ASN A 175 -25.21 -1.11 -49.40
CA ASN A 175 -24.99 0.02 -50.30
C ASN A 175 -24.62 1.32 -49.56
N GLN A 176 -23.85 1.21 -48.48
CA GLN A 176 -23.38 2.37 -47.73
C GLN A 176 -22.34 3.15 -48.54
N THR A 177 -22.57 4.45 -48.71
CA THR A 177 -21.66 5.35 -49.42
C THR A 177 -20.30 5.43 -48.72
N VAL A 178 -19.21 5.29 -49.48
CA VAL A 178 -17.85 5.34 -48.94
C VAL A 178 -17.49 6.75 -48.48
N GLN A 179 -17.07 6.87 -47.23
CA GLN A 179 -16.59 8.09 -46.57
C GLN A 179 -15.11 7.94 -46.16
N PRO A 180 -14.36 9.02 -45.86
CA PRO A 180 -12.94 8.92 -45.49
C PRO A 180 -12.68 8.01 -44.27
N THR A 181 -13.60 8.02 -43.31
CA THR A 181 -13.75 7.04 -42.24
C THR A 181 -15.12 6.39 -42.42
N GLY A 182 -15.17 5.06 -42.45
CA GLY A 182 -16.42 4.31 -42.44
C GLY A 182 -16.89 4.09 -41.00
N GLU A 183 -18.20 4.17 -40.77
CA GLU A 183 -18.83 3.89 -39.48
C GLU A 183 -20.24 3.29 -39.70
N ILE A 184 -20.61 2.33 -38.87
CA ILE A 184 -21.99 1.85 -38.74
C ILE A 184 -22.35 1.66 -37.25
N VAL A 185 -23.57 2.04 -36.88
CA VAL A 185 -24.17 1.75 -35.58
C VAL A 185 -25.26 0.72 -35.78
N TRP A 186 -24.99 -0.53 -35.39
CA TRP A 186 -25.90 -1.65 -35.54
C TRP A 186 -26.80 -1.79 -34.30
N ASP A 187 -28.11 -1.60 -34.49
CA ASP A 187 -29.10 -1.89 -33.45
C ASP A 187 -29.40 -3.40 -33.41
N THR A 188 -28.72 -4.11 -32.49
CA THR A 188 -28.96 -5.54 -32.30
C THR A 188 -30.30 -5.86 -31.62
N GLY A 189 -30.97 -4.87 -31.01
CA GLY A 189 -32.29 -5.02 -30.43
C GLY A 189 -33.38 -5.02 -31.51
N SER A 190 -33.33 -4.03 -32.40
CA SER A 190 -34.18 -3.99 -33.61
C SER A 190 -33.93 -5.21 -34.49
N TYR A 191 -32.66 -5.53 -34.80
CA TYR A 191 -32.31 -6.69 -35.62
C TYR A 191 -32.83 -8.01 -35.04
N GLN A 192 -32.71 -8.22 -33.73
CA GLN A 192 -33.21 -9.42 -33.05
C GLN A 192 -34.75 -9.52 -33.03
N ALA A 193 -35.46 -8.41 -33.24
CA ALA A 193 -36.92 -8.35 -33.22
C ALA A 193 -37.57 -8.54 -34.60
N SER A 194 -36.93 -8.09 -35.68
CA SER A 194 -37.50 -8.15 -37.05
C SER A 194 -36.80 -9.13 -38.00
N GLU A 195 -35.49 -9.36 -37.86
CA GLU A 195 -34.70 -10.00 -38.90
C GLU A 195 -34.53 -11.52 -38.72
N THR A 196 -34.25 -12.19 -39.83
CA THR A 196 -33.93 -13.63 -39.89
C THR A 196 -32.67 -13.82 -40.73
N PRO A 197 -31.63 -14.51 -40.25
CA PRO A 197 -31.53 -15.29 -39.02
C PRO A 197 -31.42 -14.45 -37.73
N GLN A 198 -32.01 -14.95 -36.64
CA GLN A 198 -31.82 -14.37 -35.31
C GLN A 198 -30.38 -14.52 -34.81
N LEU A 199 -29.97 -13.60 -33.93
CA LEU A 199 -28.65 -13.55 -33.33
C LEU A 199 -28.46 -14.64 -32.27
N LEU A 200 -27.26 -15.20 -32.23
CA LEU A 200 -26.87 -16.29 -31.36
C LEU A 200 -25.89 -15.81 -30.29
N THR A 201 -25.84 -16.52 -29.16
CA THR A 201 -24.75 -16.36 -28.18
C THR A 201 -23.52 -17.11 -28.70
N GLU A 202 -22.72 -16.45 -29.52
CA GLU A 202 -21.62 -17.04 -30.30
C GLU A 202 -20.57 -16.02 -30.76
N VAL A 203 -19.48 -16.52 -31.36
CA VAL A 203 -18.49 -15.69 -32.09
C VAL A 203 -18.95 -15.42 -33.53
N TYR A 204 -18.79 -14.17 -33.94
CA TYR A 204 -19.08 -13.61 -35.24
C TYR A 204 -17.80 -13.03 -35.86
N THR A 205 -17.70 -13.08 -37.18
CA THR A 205 -16.69 -12.37 -37.98
C THR A 205 -17.34 -11.19 -38.68
N LEU A 206 -16.78 -9.98 -38.55
CA LEU A 206 -17.22 -8.80 -39.30
C LEU A 206 -16.72 -8.90 -40.75
N ILE A 207 -17.60 -8.64 -41.71
CA ILE A 207 -17.32 -8.67 -43.15
C ILE A 207 -17.64 -7.30 -43.76
N ILE A 208 -16.70 -6.72 -44.51
CA ILE A 208 -16.91 -5.47 -45.27
C ILE A 208 -16.34 -5.65 -46.67
N HIS A 209 -17.12 -5.38 -47.72
CA HIS A 209 -16.68 -5.51 -49.11
C HIS A 209 -17.28 -4.43 -50.03
N ASP A 210 -16.69 -4.30 -51.22
CA ASP A 210 -17.23 -3.56 -52.36
C ASP A 210 -18.59 -4.17 -52.77
N ALA A 211 -19.67 -3.38 -52.73
CA ALA A 211 -21.03 -3.85 -53.01
C ALA A 211 -21.23 -4.29 -54.48
N ALA A 212 -20.30 -3.94 -55.39
CA ALA A 212 -20.28 -4.42 -56.77
C ALA A 212 -19.53 -5.76 -56.95
N LYS A 213 -19.05 -6.39 -55.86
CA LYS A 213 -18.26 -7.63 -55.88
C LYS A 213 -18.76 -8.64 -54.84
N ASP A 214 -18.58 -9.92 -55.15
CA ASP A 214 -18.87 -11.01 -54.19
C ASP A 214 -17.90 -10.97 -53.00
N THR A 215 -18.37 -11.35 -51.82
CA THR A 215 -17.55 -11.51 -50.60
C THR A 215 -16.29 -12.38 -50.78
N THR A 216 -16.34 -13.35 -51.70
CA THR A 216 -15.26 -14.28 -52.04
C THR A 216 -14.36 -13.81 -53.20
N ALA A 217 -14.60 -12.61 -53.75
CA ALA A 217 -13.83 -12.08 -54.86
C ALA A 217 -12.32 -11.98 -54.52
N ALA A 218 -11.47 -12.46 -55.43
CA ALA A 218 -10.03 -12.43 -55.26
C ALA A 218 -9.51 -10.97 -55.10
N PRO A 219 -8.61 -10.69 -54.14
CA PRO A 219 -8.01 -9.36 -53.98
C PRO A 219 -7.35 -8.84 -55.27
N GLN A 220 -7.60 -7.58 -55.61
CA GLN A 220 -7.10 -6.93 -56.81
C GLN A 220 -6.35 -5.65 -56.45
N ALA A 221 -5.18 -5.44 -57.06
CA ALA A 221 -4.33 -4.27 -56.86
C ALA A 221 -5.15 -2.96 -56.98
N GLY A 222 -5.10 -2.12 -55.94
CA GLY A 222 -5.80 -0.83 -55.89
C GLY A 222 -7.31 -0.85 -55.63
N TYR A 223 -8.00 -1.99 -55.74
CA TYR A 223 -9.43 -2.12 -55.38
C TYR A 223 -9.61 -2.63 -53.95
N LEU A 224 -10.73 -2.31 -53.30
CA LEU A 224 -11.05 -2.88 -51.98
C LEU A 224 -11.16 -4.41 -52.06
N ALA A 225 -10.41 -5.10 -51.21
CA ALA A 225 -10.58 -6.52 -50.92
C ALA A 225 -11.53 -6.72 -49.73
N THR A 226 -12.22 -7.86 -49.68
CA THR A 226 -13.08 -8.22 -48.55
C THR A 226 -12.29 -8.26 -47.24
N PHE A 227 -12.67 -7.40 -46.31
CA PHE A 227 -12.21 -7.46 -44.94
C PHE A 227 -13.03 -8.52 -44.19
N ASN A 228 -12.37 -9.51 -43.59
CA ASN A 228 -13.01 -10.62 -42.86
C ASN A 228 -12.17 -11.15 -41.68
N THR A 229 -11.27 -10.32 -41.13
CA THR A 229 -10.28 -10.74 -40.12
C THR A 229 -10.65 -10.37 -38.69
N PHE A 230 -11.60 -9.46 -38.48
CA PHE A 230 -12.04 -9.03 -37.15
C PHE A 230 -13.16 -9.92 -36.60
N GLN A 231 -12.99 -10.41 -35.37
CA GLN A 231 -13.95 -11.26 -34.67
C GLN A 231 -14.46 -10.63 -33.38
N PHE A 232 -15.74 -10.83 -33.09
CA PHE A 232 -16.42 -10.37 -31.89
C PHE A 232 -17.41 -11.42 -31.39
N ALA A 233 -17.62 -11.51 -30.09
CA ALA A 233 -18.62 -12.37 -29.49
C ALA A 233 -19.91 -11.60 -29.21
N MET A 234 -21.06 -12.26 -29.40
CA MET A 234 -22.38 -11.77 -29.02
C MET A 234 -22.94 -12.65 -27.90
N TYR A 235 -23.74 -12.08 -26.99
CA TYR A 235 -24.45 -12.86 -25.98
C TYR A 235 -25.85 -12.31 -25.67
N SER A 236 -26.81 -13.22 -25.52
CA SER A 236 -28.15 -12.93 -25.04
C SER A 236 -28.20 -13.13 -23.53
N PRO A 237 -28.81 -12.22 -22.75
CA PRO A 237 -29.01 -12.45 -21.32
C PRO A 237 -29.93 -13.67 -21.12
N GLN A 238 -29.50 -14.63 -20.31
CA GLN A 238 -30.39 -15.69 -19.85
C GLN A 238 -31.43 -15.11 -18.89
N VAL A 239 -32.64 -15.69 -18.88
CA VAL A 239 -33.67 -15.34 -17.90
C VAL A 239 -33.12 -15.66 -16.51
N TYR A 240 -33.17 -14.68 -15.60
CA TYR A 240 -32.80 -14.91 -14.20
C TYR A 240 -33.78 -15.91 -13.58
N THR A 241 -33.30 -17.10 -13.27
CA THR A 241 -34.04 -18.15 -12.56
C THR A 241 -33.80 -18.02 -11.05
N PRO A 242 -34.78 -17.58 -10.24
CA PRO A 242 -34.67 -17.60 -8.80
C PRO A 242 -34.69 -19.05 -8.32
N SER A 243 -33.74 -19.48 -7.49
CA SER A 243 -33.70 -20.85 -6.97
C SER A 243 -34.60 -21.04 -5.74
N VAL A 244 -35.80 -20.45 -5.75
CA VAL A 244 -36.83 -20.57 -4.70
C VAL A 244 -38.23 -20.26 -5.26
N ASP A 245 -38.89 -21.30 -5.76
CA ASP A 245 -40.35 -21.39 -5.77
C ASP A 245 -40.77 -22.43 -4.71
N GLY A 246 -41.78 -22.12 -3.88
CA GLY A 246 -42.47 -23.14 -3.08
C GLY A 246 -42.39 -23.07 -1.53
N ILE A 247 -41.98 -21.97 -0.90
CA ILE A 247 -42.11 -21.80 0.57
C ILE A 247 -42.91 -20.54 0.93
N GLN A 248 -44.20 -20.72 1.22
CA GLN A 248 -44.95 -19.78 2.06
C GLN A 248 -44.69 -20.09 3.55
N CYS A 249 -44.44 -19.07 4.36
CA CYS A 249 -44.24 -19.25 5.80
C CYS A 249 -45.59 -19.35 6.53
N ALA A 250 -45.81 -20.46 7.25
CA ALA A 250 -47.04 -20.71 8.02
C ALA A 250 -46.88 -20.54 9.54
N THR A 251 -45.67 -20.23 10.04
CA THR A 251 -45.33 -20.32 11.47
C THR A 251 -44.64 -19.06 12.02
N CYS A 252 -45.14 -17.88 11.64
CA CYS A 252 -44.70 -16.59 12.21
C CYS A 252 -45.26 -16.37 13.64
N SER A 253 -44.77 -17.11 14.64
CA SER A 253 -44.93 -16.76 16.06
C SER A 253 -43.89 -17.44 16.96
N GLY A 254 -43.33 -16.68 17.91
CA GLY A 254 -42.32 -17.14 18.87
C GLY A 254 -41.12 -16.19 18.94
N ALA A 255 -40.83 -15.66 20.14
CA ALA A 255 -39.71 -14.75 20.35
C ALA A 255 -38.36 -15.49 20.28
N LEU A 256 -37.34 -14.87 19.68
CA LEU A 256 -35.97 -15.36 19.80
C LEU A 256 -35.42 -15.03 21.19
N SER A 257 -34.66 -15.98 21.74
CA SER A 257 -33.91 -15.81 22.99
C SER A 257 -32.51 -15.28 22.67
N ALA A 258 -31.48 -15.67 23.45
CA ALA A 258 -30.07 -15.35 23.16
C ALA A 258 -29.57 -15.80 21.76
N MET A 259 -30.38 -16.49 20.96
CA MET A 259 -30.14 -16.73 19.54
C MET A 259 -30.21 -15.45 18.67
N GLU A 260 -30.72 -14.32 19.18
CA GLU A 260 -30.51 -12.99 18.57
C GLU A 260 -29.01 -12.61 18.48
N ARG A 261 -28.12 -13.28 19.21
CA ARG A 261 -26.66 -13.21 18.99
C ARG A 261 -26.24 -13.72 17.61
N GLN A 262 -27.04 -14.57 16.96
CA GLN A 262 -26.85 -14.94 15.56
C GLN A 262 -27.27 -13.80 14.62
N THR A 263 -28.27 -12.98 14.97
CA THR A 263 -28.62 -11.75 14.24
C THR A 263 -27.49 -10.71 14.29
N LEU A 264 -26.74 -10.61 15.40
CA LEU A 264 -25.50 -9.81 15.43
C LEU A 264 -24.35 -10.47 14.65
N SER A 265 -24.30 -11.81 14.60
CA SER A 265 -23.39 -12.53 13.69
C SER A 265 -23.76 -12.35 12.21
N PHE A 266 -25.01 -11.99 11.91
CA PHE A 266 -25.51 -11.64 10.58
C PHE A 266 -25.10 -10.22 10.14
N LEU A 267 -24.75 -9.31 11.07
CA LEU A 267 -24.15 -8.01 10.68
C LEU A 267 -22.75 -8.17 10.06
N PHE A 268 -22.01 -9.22 10.40
CA PHE A 268 -20.77 -9.61 9.70
C PHE A 268 -20.99 -10.04 8.24
N VAL A 269 -22.24 -10.22 7.78
CA VAL A 269 -22.60 -10.65 6.41
C VAL A 269 -22.85 -9.45 5.47
N LEU A 270 -23.05 -8.24 5.99
CA LEU A 270 -23.45 -7.07 5.18
C LEU A 270 -22.29 -6.34 4.46
N MET A 271 -21.02 -6.67 4.74
CA MET A 271 -19.88 -6.20 3.95
C MET A 271 -19.37 -7.28 2.99
N THR A 272 -19.63 -7.09 1.69
CA THR A 272 -19.00 -7.87 0.62
C THR A 272 -17.51 -7.51 0.53
N ILE A 273 -16.66 -8.36 1.11
CA ILE A 273 -15.19 -8.24 1.04
C ILE A 273 -14.68 -9.07 -0.13
N HIS A 274 -13.97 -8.43 -1.06
CA HIS A 274 -13.31 -9.09 -2.18
C HIS A 274 -11.85 -9.32 -1.82
N VAL A 275 -11.41 -10.58 -1.75
CA VAL A 275 -10.01 -10.92 -1.46
C VAL A 275 -9.25 -11.11 -2.77
N ILE A 276 -8.08 -10.48 -2.91
CA ILE A 276 -7.15 -10.71 -4.03
C ILE A 276 -5.84 -11.31 -3.54
N SER A 277 -5.25 -12.18 -4.37
CA SER A 277 -4.02 -12.92 -4.08
C SER A 277 -3.18 -13.10 -5.34
N GLY A 278 -1.87 -12.94 -5.23
CA GLY A 278 -0.92 -13.06 -6.34
C GLY A 278 -0.35 -11.70 -6.78
N PRO A 279 0.94 -11.64 -7.16
CA PRO A 279 1.67 -10.38 -7.31
C PRO A 279 1.11 -9.48 -8.41
N GLU A 280 0.64 -10.03 -9.53
CA GLU A 280 0.09 -9.24 -10.64
C GLU A 280 -1.12 -8.41 -10.21
N TYR A 281 -2.10 -9.05 -9.53
CA TYR A 281 -3.32 -8.39 -9.09
C TYR A 281 -3.05 -7.38 -7.97
N ILE A 282 -2.14 -7.70 -7.05
CA ILE A 282 -1.73 -6.82 -5.94
C ILE A 282 -0.97 -5.59 -6.48
N ASN A 283 -0.03 -5.78 -7.40
CA ASN A 283 0.66 -4.68 -8.08
C ASN A 283 -0.32 -3.81 -8.90
N THR A 284 -1.35 -4.41 -9.52
CA THR A 284 -2.40 -3.69 -10.24
C THR A 284 -3.28 -2.85 -9.30
N LEU A 285 -3.66 -3.40 -8.13
CA LEU A 285 -4.34 -2.64 -7.07
C LEU A 285 -3.52 -1.41 -6.64
N PHE A 286 -2.20 -1.56 -6.48
CA PHE A 286 -1.34 -0.45 -6.06
C PHE A 286 -1.11 0.59 -7.15
N LYS A 287 -0.95 0.18 -8.41
CA LYS A 287 -0.80 1.11 -9.55
C LYS A 287 -2.03 2.01 -9.71
N ASN A 288 -3.23 1.46 -9.61
CA ASN A 288 -4.49 2.21 -9.74
C ASN A 288 -4.96 2.88 -8.43
N SER A 289 -4.02 3.36 -7.60
CA SER A 289 -4.31 4.00 -6.32
C SER A 289 -5.17 5.26 -6.40
N ARG A 290 -5.27 5.91 -7.57
CA ARG A 290 -6.04 7.15 -7.76
C ARG A 290 -7.53 6.94 -7.59
N ASP A 291 -8.00 5.75 -7.96
CA ASP A 291 -9.42 5.39 -8.01
C ASP A 291 -9.83 4.58 -6.77
N LEU A 292 -8.97 4.59 -5.73
CA LEU A 292 -9.09 3.81 -4.50
C LEU A 292 -8.94 4.69 -3.26
N THR A 293 -9.77 4.44 -2.25
CA THR A 293 -9.67 5.09 -0.94
C THR A 293 -9.46 4.09 0.20
N THR A 294 -8.97 4.60 1.33
CA THR A 294 -8.94 3.94 2.65
C THR A 294 -9.86 4.61 3.66
N LYS A 295 -10.61 5.66 3.25
CA LYS A 295 -11.44 6.49 4.14
C LYS A 295 -12.42 5.69 5.02
N PRO A 296 -13.25 4.75 4.52
CA PRO A 296 -14.20 4.03 5.36
C PRO A 296 -13.52 3.27 6.50
N SER A 297 -12.38 2.63 6.22
CA SER A 297 -11.56 1.97 7.22
C SER A 297 -10.95 2.95 8.22
N ALA A 298 -10.44 4.09 7.75
CA ALA A 298 -9.83 5.11 8.61
C ALA A 298 -10.84 5.69 9.61
N VAL A 299 -12.03 6.06 9.15
CA VAL A 299 -13.11 6.60 10.01
C VAL A 299 -13.56 5.55 11.03
N LEU A 300 -13.84 4.32 10.58
CA LEU A 300 -14.25 3.21 11.47
C LEU A 300 -13.25 3.01 12.62
N VAL A 301 -11.96 3.08 12.32
CA VAL A 301 -10.88 2.85 13.28
C VAL A 301 -10.69 4.03 14.24
N VAL A 302 -10.67 5.27 13.73
CA VAL A 302 -10.52 6.48 14.55
C VAL A 302 -11.70 6.66 15.52
N GLU A 303 -12.92 6.33 15.12
CA GLU A 303 -14.11 6.38 15.98
C GLU A 303 -14.19 5.18 16.94
N ASN A 304 -14.20 3.94 16.42
CA ASN A 304 -14.52 2.77 17.26
C ASN A 304 -13.33 2.29 18.08
N ALA A 305 -12.14 2.20 17.48
CA ALA A 305 -10.94 1.79 18.21
C ALA A 305 -10.41 2.95 19.06
N PHE A 306 -10.08 4.06 18.42
CA PHE A 306 -9.41 5.20 19.05
C PHE A 306 -10.34 6.32 19.53
N GLY A 307 -11.66 6.10 19.55
CA GLY A 307 -12.57 6.84 20.42
C GLY A 307 -12.81 8.30 20.09
N ALA A 308 -12.59 8.75 18.85
CA ALA A 308 -13.01 10.09 18.44
C ALA A 308 -14.53 10.27 18.67
N PRO A 309 -15.01 11.46 19.07
CA PRO A 309 -16.43 11.67 19.34
C PRO A 309 -17.28 11.41 18.10
N ALA A 310 -18.37 10.65 18.24
CA ALA A 310 -19.33 10.40 17.16
C ALA A 310 -20.02 11.69 16.65
N ALA A 311 -19.98 12.78 17.44
CA ALA A 311 -20.40 14.10 17.00
C ALA A 311 -19.56 14.62 15.82
N ASP A 312 -18.26 14.36 15.81
CA ASP A 312 -17.30 14.83 14.80
C ASP A 312 -17.30 13.97 13.53
N HIS A 313 -17.98 12.81 13.54
CA HIS A 313 -18.04 11.86 12.42
C HIS A 313 -18.42 12.54 11.09
N HIS A 314 -19.40 13.47 11.14
CA HIS A 314 -19.89 14.20 9.98
C HIS A 314 -18.79 15.05 9.29
N ILE A 315 -17.80 15.55 10.03
CA ILE A 315 -16.67 16.34 9.52
C ILE A 315 -15.77 15.42 8.68
N LEU A 316 -15.47 14.23 9.23
CA LEU A 316 -14.70 13.22 8.50
C LEU A 316 -15.47 12.69 7.30
N GLU A 317 -16.80 12.57 7.34
CA GLU A 317 -17.62 12.19 6.18
C GLU A 317 -17.67 13.28 5.09
N ALA A 318 -17.70 14.57 5.47
CA ALA A 318 -17.79 15.69 4.53
C ALA A 318 -16.61 15.80 3.56
N ASP A 319 -15.37 15.48 3.97
CA ASP A 319 -14.20 15.48 3.07
C ASP A 319 -14.19 14.26 2.14
N ASN A 320 -14.88 14.40 1.00
CA ASN A 320 -14.76 13.50 -0.15
C ASN A 320 -13.76 14.00 -1.21
N THR A 321 -12.95 15.02 -0.91
CA THR A 321 -11.97 15.60 -1.86
C THR A 321 -10.77 14.69 -2.11
N GLY A 322 -10.53 13.72 -1.23
CA GLY A 322 -9.48 12.72 -1.36
C GLY A 322 -8.09 13.27 -1.06
N PHE A 323 -7.06 12.49 -1.43
CA PHE A 323 -5.70 12.65 -0.92
C PHE A 323 -4.75 13.44 -1.86
N LEU A 324 -5.26 14.01 -2.94
CA LEU A 324 -4.45 14.72 -3.95
C LEU A 324 -4.58 16.24 -3.79
N GLN A 325 -3.56 16.97 -4.25
CA GLN A 325 -3.56 18.45 -4.22
C GLN A 325 -4.76 19.02 -4.97
N LYS A 326 -5.03 18.54 -6.19
CA LYS A 326 -6.32 18.75 -6.86
C LYS A 326 -7.38 17.86 -6.19
N PRO A 327 -8.54 18.40 -5.77
CA PRO A 327 -9.68 17.61 -5.32
C PRO A 327 -10.13 16.55 -6.34
N ALA A 328 -10.74 15.48 -5.85
CA ALA A 328 -11.39 14.48 -6.67
C ALA A 328 -12.53 15.08 -7.52
N GLU A 329 -12.79 14.50 -8.68
CA GLU A 329 -13.88 14.95 -9.54
C GLU A 329 -15.25 14.58 -8.92
N GLY A 330 -16.17 15.55 -8.88
CA GLY A 330 -17.44 15.41 -8.18
C GLY A 330 -17.35 15.46 -6.66
N SER A 331 -16.24 15.92 -6.07
CA SER A 331 -16.17 16.18 -4.63
C SER A 331 -16.96 17.44 -4.24
N ASN A 332 -17.32 17.51 -2.96
CA ASN A 332 -17.97 18.67 -2.34
C ASN A 332 -17.03 19.90 -2.43
N PRO A 333 -17.58 21.12 -2.65
CA PRO A 333 -16.83 22.35 -2.42
C PRO A 333 -16.69 22.56 -0.91
N ILE A 334 -15.50 22.29 -0.38
CA ILE A 334 -15.12 22.57 1.01
C ILE A 334 -13.84 23.42 1.03
N GLU A 335 -13.70 24.24 2.06
CA GLU A 335 -12.55 25.13 2.20
C GLU A 335 -11.22 24.36 2.35
N PRO A 336 -10.08 24.95 1.93
CA PRO A 336 -8.79 24.25 1.89
C PRO A 336 -8.33 23.66 3.23
N HIS A 337 -8.67 24.29 4.36
CA HIS A 337 -8.35 23.79 5.72
C HIS A 337 -9.21 22.59 6.14
N ASN A 338 -10.43 22.45 5.62
CA ASN A 338 -11.31 21.31 5.91
C ASN A 338 -10.94 20.03 5.13
N ARG A 339 -9.93 20.06 4.25
CA ARG A 339 -9.47 18.94 3.43
C ARG A 339 -8.55 17.96 4.20
N ILE A 340 -9.03 17.49 5.35
CA ILE A 340 -8.27 16.75 6.36
C ILE A 340 -7.51 15.54 5.79
N PHE A 341 -8.06 14.80 4.82
CA PHE A 341 -7.38 13.65 4.23
C PHE A 341 -6.22 14.03 3.32
N TYR A 342 -6.33 15.16 2.59
CA TYR A 342 -5.22 15.69 1.80
C TYR A 342 -4.13 16.29 2.68
N LEU A 343 -4.50 17.15 3.64
CA LEU A 343 -3.57 17.86 4.51
C LEU A 343 -2.71 16.88 5.31
N ASN A 344 -3.34 15.93 5.99
CA ASN A 344 -2.62 14.95 6.80
C ASN A 344 -1.68 14.07 5.95
N HIS A 345 -2.15 13.61 4.78
CA HIS A 345 -1.32 12.83 3.86
C HIS A 345 -0.12 13.63 3.31
N ARG A 346 -0.32 14.91 3.00
CA ARG A 346 0.75 15.84 2.57
C ARG A 346 1.80 15.98 3.68
N ASP A 347 1.37 16.40 4.87
CA ASP A 347 2.28 16.83 5.92
C ASP A 347 3.11 15.67 6.48
N ILE A 348 2.51 14.49 6.62
CA ILE A 348 3.24 13.29 7.04
C ILE A 348 4.28 12.87 5.99
N HIS A 349 3.96 12.93 4.69
CA HIS A 349 4.93 12.60 3.63
C HIS A 349 6.08 13.62 3.55
N VAL A 350 5.80 14.90 3.83
CA VAL A 350 6.85 15.95 3.90
C VAL A 350 7.77 15.73 5.10
N ASN A 351 7.22 15.58 6.31
CA ASN A 351 8.02 15.50 7.53
C ASN A 351 8.74 14.15 7.71
N LEU A 352 8.21 13.04 7.18
CA LEU A 352 8.87 11.72 7.22
C LEU A 352 9.80 11.46 6.03
N THR A 353 10.29 12.53 5.41
CA THR A 353 11.41 12.51 4.45
C THR A 353 12.36 13.69 4.75
N GLY A 354 13.54 13.71 4.10
CA GLY A 354 14.48 14.83 4.22
C GLY A 354 14.91 15.15 5.66
N ALA A 355 14.90 16.44 6.00
CA ALA A 355 15.39 16.94 7.30
C ALA A 355 14.58 16.45 8.50
N GLY A 356 13.24 16.44 8.41
CA GLY A 356 12.37 15.98 9.50
C GLY A 356 12.61 14.50 9.85
N LEU A 357 12.82 13.65 8.83
CA LEU A 357 13.20 12.25 9.02
C LEU A 357 14.59 12.10 9.68
N ALA A 358 15.56 12.91 9.25
CA ALA A 358 16.93 12.86 9.79
C ALA A 358 16.98 13.30 11.25
N GLU A 359 16.28 14.38 11.62
CA GLU A 359 16.16 14.85 13.00
C GLU A 359 15.43 13.81 13.86
N LEU A 360 14.28 13.30 13.42
CA LEU A 360 13.50 12.28 14.16
C LEU A 360 14.30 10.99 14.39
N ALA A 361 15.03 10.51 13.39
CA ALA A 361 15.93 9.35 13.52
C ALA A 361 17.10 9.62 14.48
N THR A 362 17.69 10.81 14.43
CA THR A 362 18.79 11.22 15.34
C THR A 362 18.30 11.29 16.79
N ARG A 363 17.12 11.89 17.01
CA ARG A 363 16.46 11.96 18.33
C ARG A 363 16.14 10.56 18.85
N PHE A 364 15.57 9.69 18.03
CA PHE A 364 15.30 8.30 18.41
C PHE A 364 16.57 7.58 18.87
N MET A 365 17.65 7.64 18.09
CA MET A 365 18.90 6.94 18.42
C MET A 365 19.55 7.46 19.70
N ALA A 366 19.58 8.79 19.88
CA ALA A 366 20.08 9.40 21.12
C ALA A 366 19.24 9.01 22.34
N ASN A 367 17.91 9.08 22.21
CA ASN A 367 16.98 8.69 23.27
C ASN A 367 17.09 7.20 23.62
N LEU A 368 17.25 6.32 22.62
CA LEU A 368 17.39 4.88 22.87
C LEU A 368 18.73 4.56 23.52
N ALA A 369 19.83 5.16 23.06
CA ALA A 369 21.13 5.03 23.72
C ALA A 369 21.05 5.48 25.19
N GLN A 370 20.36 6.59 25.49
CA GLN A 370 20.10 7.03 26.87
C GLN A 370 19.22 6.03 27.64
N GLN A 371 18.13 5.55 27.07
CA GLN A 371 17.23 4.59 27.73
C GLN A 371 17.94 3.27 28.08
N LEU A 372 18.83 2.77 27.23
CA LEU A 372 19.62 1.57 27.52
C LEU A 372 20.76 1.85 28.52
N ASN A 373 21.39 3.04 28.44
CA ASN A 373 22.44 3.41 29.39
C ASN A 373 21.91 3.69 30.81
N ALA A 374 20.69 4.20 30.98
CA ALA A 374 20.07 4.50 32.29
C ALA A 374 19.55 3.25 33.03
N ASN A 375 20.16 2.08 32.81
CA ASN A 375 19.97 0.86 33.59
C ASN A 375 21.22 0.63 34.44
N ASP A 376 21.26 1.20 35.64
CA ASP A 376 22.41 1.06 36.54
C ASP A 376 22.50 -0.37 37.13
N ASP A 377 21.36 -1.05 37.28
CA ASP A 377 21.25 -2.44 37.77
C ASP A 377 21.94 -3.48 36.86
N ILE A 378 22.22 -3.14 35.59
CA ILE A 378 22.86 -4.06 34.64
C ILE A 378 24.34 -3.68 34.50
N GLY A 379 25.19 -4.34 35.29
CA GLY A 379 26.65 -4.20 35.24
C GLY A 379 27.33 -4.95 34.10
N TYR A 380 28.67 -4.90 34.06
CA TYR A 380 29.51 -5.58 33.05
C TYR A 380 29.91 -7.01 33.43
N GLU A 381 30.06 -7.30 34.73
CA GLU A 381 30.61 -8.58 35.20
C GLU A 381 29.52 -9.64 35.39
N GLU A 382 28.51 -9.30 36.20
CA GLU A 382 27.46 -10.22 36.63
C GLU A 382 26.31 -10.30 35.62
N TRP A 383 25.67 -11.47 35.57
CA TRP A 383 24.48 -11.70 34.76
C TRP A 383 23.21 -11.39 35.56
N VAL A 384 22.39 -10.48 35.06
CA VAL A 384 21.06 -10.18 35.59
C VAL A 384 20.02 -11.07 34.91
N GLU A 385 19.25 -11.83 35.68
CA GLU A 385 18.12 -12.60 35.13
C GLU A 385 16.96 -11.64 34.77
N LEU A 386 16.48 -11.75 33.53
CA LEU A 386 15.49 -10.85 32.91
C LEU A 386 14.22 -11.64 32.59
N PRO A 387 13.14 -11.52 33.40
CA PRO A 387 11.94 -12.37 33.27
C PRO A 387 11.19 -12.24 31.93
N ASP A 388 11.41 -11.15 31.19
CA ASP A 388 10.88 -10.96 29.84
C ASP A 388 11.69 -9.94 29.02
N LEU A 389 12.56 -10.43 28.13
CA LEU A 389 13.36 -9.64 27.20
C LEU A 389 12.49 -8.82 26.22
N TYR A 390 11.32 -9.34 25.82
CA TYR A 390 10.45 -8.63 24.89
C TYR A 390 9.83 -7.41 25.56
N SER A 391 9.26 -7.56 26.77
CA SER A 391 8.76 -6.42 27.55
C SER A 391 9.84 -5.37 27.87
N PHE A 392 11.09 -5.80 28.10
CA PHE A 392 12.23 -4.89 28.30
C PHE A 392 12.52 -4.05 27.05
N LEU A 393 12.67 -4.68 25.88
CA LEU A 393 12.88 -3.98 24.61
C LEU A 393 11.68 -3.07 24.29
N GLN A 394 10.46 -3.58 24.44
CA GLN A 394 9.21 -2.86 24.21
C GLN A 394 9.16 -1.56 25.02
N LEU A 395 9.44 -1.59 26.32
CA LEU A 395 9.43 -0.39 27.16
C LEU A 395 10.50 0.64 26.74
N LYS A 396 11.71 0.18 26.42
CA LYS A 396 12.86 1.05 26.13
C LYS A 396 12.73 1.72 24.75
N VAL A 397 12.34 0.97 23.72
CA VAL A 397 12.11 1.50 22.37
C VAL A 397 10.90 2.43 22.34
N PHE A 398 9.80 2.06 23.02
CA PHE A 398 8.61 2.91 23.10
C PHE A 398 8.91 4.26 23.75
N LYS A 399 9.66 4.28 24.86
CA LYS A 399 10.08 5.54 25.50
C LYS A 399 11.00 6.38 24.62
N ALA A 400 11.90 5.75 23.87
CA ALA A 400 12.79 6.46 22.95
C ALA A 400 12.05 7.11 21.77
N SER A 401 11.15 6.35 21.13
CA SER A 401 10.33 6.83 20.00
C SER A 401 9.33 7.90 20.44
N MET A 402 8.66 7.72 21.58
CA MET A 402 7.72 8.73 22.09
C MET A 402 8.39 10.04 22.52
N ASN A 403 9.60 10.03 23.10
CA ASN A 403 10.35 11.27 23.34
C ASN A 403 10.79 11.94 22.02
N ALA A 404 11.17 11.14 21.01
CA ALA A 404 11.57 11.68 19.70
C ALA A 404 10.38 12.31 18.96
N LEU A 405 9.21 11.67 19.02
CA LEU A 405 7.98 12.13 18.36
C LEU A 405 7.30 13.28 19.12
N CYS A 406 7.08 13.14 20.43
CA CYS A 406 6.22 14.02 21.25
C CYS A 406 6.97 14.95 22.22
N GLY A 407 8.31 14.89 22.27
CA GLY A 407 9.14 15.82 23.05
C GLY A 407 9.37 15.42 24.51
N ASP A 408 10.32 16.11 25.14
CA ASP A 408 10.86 15.76 26.47
C ASP A 408 9.84 15.81 27.62
N HIS A 409 8.71 16.49 27.41
CA HIS A 409 7.69 16.67 28.44
C HIS A 409 6.64 15.54 28.48
N PHE A 410 6.55 14.72 27.43
CA PHE A 410 5.48 13.73 27.29
C PHE A 410 5.37 12.77 28.49
N PHE A 411 6.44 12.07 28.87
CA PHE A 411 6.45 11.17 30.04
C PHE A 411 6.67 11.90 31.38
N LYS A 412 7.02 13.19 31.39
CA LYS A 412 7.02 13.99 32.63
C LYS A 412 5.58 14.27 33.08
N LEU A 413 4.70 14.56 32.12
CA LEU A 413 3.26 14.74 32.32
C LEU A 413 2.54 13.40 32.50
N ASN A 414 2.94 12.37 31.74
CA ASN A 414 2.27 11.07 31.70
C ASN A 414 3.22 9.88 32.02
N PRO A 415 3.71 9.71 33.27
CA PRO A 415 4.72 8.70 33.59
C PRO A 415 4.30 7.24 33.29
N ASP A 416 3.03 6.91 33.56
CA ASP A 416 2.47 5.57 33.38
C ASP A 416 2.15 5.20 31.92
N PHE A 417 2.13 6.18 31.01
CA PHE A 417 1.52 6.05 29.68
C PHE A 417 2.02 4.85 28.88
N ALA A 418 3.30 4.48 29.03
CA ALA A 418 3.84 3.28 28.38
C ALA A 418 3.16 1.99 28.86
N ALA A 419 2.90 1.85 30.16
CA ALA A 419 2.20 0.68 30.71
C ALA A 419 0.72 0.68 30.32
N ASP A 420 0.06 1.84 30.37
CA ASP A 420 -1.34 1.98 29.96
C ASP A 420 -1.53 1.67 28.47
N PHE A 421 -0.64 2.19 27.61
CA PHE A 421 -0.67 1.96 26.17
C PHE A 421 -0.54 0.47 25.85
N TRP A 422 0.41 -0.25 26.47
CA TRP A 422 0.56 -1.69 26.27
C TRP A 422 -0.49 -2.56 26.98
N GLU A 423 -1.38 -1.99 27.80
CA GLU A 423 -2.65 -2.64 28.19
C GLU A 423 -3.75 -2.37 27.15
N PHE A 424 -3.86 -1.14 26.66
CA PHE A 424 -4.84 -0.74 25.63
C PHE A 424 -4.63 -1.49 24.31
N ASP A 425 -3.39 -1.60 23.84
CA ASP A 425 -2.96 -2.37 22.67
C ASP A 425 -3.54 -3.81 22.67
N LYS A 426 -3.27 -4.54 23.76
CA LYS A 426 -3.79 -5.91 24.02
C LYS A 426 -5.32 -6.00 24.06
N ARG A 427 -6.01 -4.87 24.16
CA ARG A 427 -7.48 -4.75 24.24
C ARG A 427 -8.12 -4.20 22.97
N MET A 428 -7.35 -3.66 22.02
CA MET A 428 -7.85 -3.15 20.73
C MET A 428 -8.69 -4.17 19.94
N PRO A 429 -8.40 -5.49 19.92
CA PRO A 429 -9.23 -6.47 19.21
C PRO A 429 -10.68 -6.62 19.71
N GLY A 430 -11.04 -6.01 20.85
CA GLY A 430 -12.44 -5.86 21.28
C GLY A 430 -13.10 -4.58 20.76
N LEU A 431 -12.33 -3.49 20.68
CA LEU A 431 -12.80 -2.18 20.21
C LEU A 431 -12.96 -2.15 18.67
N PHE A 432 -12.06 -2.80 17.92
CA PHE A 432 -12.21 -3.03 16.47
C PHE A 432 -13.46 -3.85 16.09
N LYS A 433 -14.09 -4.53 17.06
CA LYS A 433 -15.35 -5.28 16.87
C LYS A 433 -16.58 -4.48 17.34
N SER A 434 -16.39 -3.21 17.71
CA SER A 434 -17.41 -2.32 18.30
C SER A 434 -18.19 -2.96 19.46
N LEU A 435 -17.53 -3.80 20.27
CA LEU A 435 -18.18 -4.44 21.42
C LEU A 435 -18.55 -3.38 22.46
N PRO A 436 -19.79 -3.37 22.99
CA PRO A 436 -20.28 -2.26 23.80
C PRO A 436 -19.52 -2.10 25.13
N ARG A 437 -19.51 -0.86 25.65
CA ARG A 437 -18.74 -0.46 26.85
C ARG A 437 -19.07 -1.26 28.12
N TRP A 438 -20.26 -1.85 28.24
CA TRP A 438 -20.60 -2.74 29.35
C TRP A 438 -20.02 -4.17 29.22
N LEU A 439 -19.67 -4.62 28.01
CA LEU A 439 -19.11 -5.95 27.74
C LEU A 439 -17.57 -5.96 27.85
N ILE A 440 -16.92 -4.84 27.50
CA ILE A 440 -15.46 -4.67 27.60
C ILE A 440 -15.07 -3.39 28.36
N PRO A 441 -15.57 -3.16 29.58
CA PRO A 441 -15.43 -1.86 30.28
C PRO A 441 -13.98 -1.44 30.49
N ARG A 442 -13.08 -2.38 30.79
CA ARG A 442 -11.65 -2.07 30.97
C ARG A 442 -10.99 -1.55 29.69
N SER A 443 -11.41 -2.02 28.51
CA SER A 443 -10.89 -1.57 27.21
C SER A 443 -11.25 -0.11 26.92
N TYR A 444 -12.44 0.32 27.31
CA TYR A 444 -12.82 1.73 27.24
C TYR A 444 -12.11 2.54 28.33
N GLN A 445 -12.14 2.11 29.60
CA GLN A 445 -11.48 2.82 30.71
C GLN A 445 -10.01 3.15 30.42
N ILE A 446 -9.24 2.20 29.87
CA ILE A 446 -7.83 2.43 29.55
C ILE A 446 -7.65 3.37 28.35
N ARG A 447 -8.52 3.29 27.34
CA ARG A 447 -8.57 4.26 26.23
C ARG A 447 -8.87 5.67 26.74
N ASP A 448 -9.91 5.80 27.56
CA ASP A 448 -10.36 7.07 28.12
C ASP A 448 -9.25 7.71 28.99
N LYS A 449 -8.44 6.91 29.71
CA LYS A 449 -7.22 7.38 30.41
C LYS A 449 -6.17 7.92 29.41
N LEU A 450 -5.88 7.17 28.34
CA LEU A 450 -4.91 7.59 27.32
C LEU A 450 -5.34 8.87 26.58
N HIS A 451 -6.64 9.08 26.35
CA HIS A 451 -7.16 10.34 25.80
C HIS A 451 -6.87 11.52 26.75
N GLY A 452 -7.10 11.34 28.06
CA GLY A 452 -6.73 12.33 29.08
C GLY A 452 -5.23 12.66 29.06
N CYS A 453 -4.37 11.67 28.89
CA CYS A 453 -2.92 11.87 28.76
C CYS A 453 -2.54 12.65 27.49
N MET A 454 -3.14 12.34 26.35
CA MET A 454 -2.90 13.07 25.10
C MET A 454 -3.37 14.52 25.20
N LEU A 455 -4.58 14.77 25.73
CA LEU A 455 -5.10 16.12 25.97
C LEU A 455 -4.24 16.93 26.94
N THR A 456 -3.73 16.28 28.00
CA THR A 456 -2.83 16.91 28.98
C THR A 456 -1.53 17.36 28.33
N TRP A 457 -0.92 16.51 27.50
CA TRP A 457 0.28 16.86 26.75
C TRP A 457 0.01 17.93 25.68
N GLN A 458 -1.07 17.80 24.91
CA GLN A 458 -1.44 18.77 23.88
C GLN A 458 -1.66 20.16 24.47
N ASN A 459 -2.47 20.30 25.52
CA ASN A 459 -2.73 21.61 26.14
C ASN A 459 -1.45 22.19 26.77
N TYR A 460 -0.65 21.39 27.48
CA TYR A 460 0.63 21.84 28.03
C TYR A 460 1.57 22.38 26.93
N ALA A 461 1.70 21.66 25.81
CA ALA A 461 2.57 22.07 24.73
C ALA A 461 2.03 23.31 23.98
N ASP A 462 0.71 23.42 23.82
CA ASP A 462 -0.02 24.56 23.24
C ASP A 462 0.13 25.84 24.09
N GLU A 463 0.19 25.69 25.43
CA GLU A 463 0.42 26.78 26.40
C GLU A 463 1.89 27.25 26.48
N HIS A 464 2.86 26.37 26.20
CA HIS A 464 4.29 26.65 26.39
C HIS A 464 5.04 26.96 25.07
N PHE A 465 4.46 26.63 23.91
CA PHE A 465 5.06 26.92 22.61
C PHE A 465 4.70 28.33 22.13
N ASP A 466 5.70 29.13 21.75
CA ASP A 466 5.48 30.47 21.20
C ASP A 466 4.94 30.40 19.77
N TRP A 467 3.61 30.42 19.64
CA TRP A 467 2.90 30.50 18.36
C TRP A 467 3.09 31.84 17.61
N THR A 468 3.89 32.78 18.10
CA THR A 468 4.32 33.99 17.37
C THR A 468 5.72 33.88 16.76
N ASP A 469 6.58 32.97 17.25
CA ASP A 469 7.92 32.75 16.70
C ASP A 469 7.90 31.83 15.45
N GLU A 470 7.99 32.43 14.26
CA GLU A 470 8.13 31.73 12.98
C GLU A 470 9.40 30.84 12.91
N ALA A 471 10.48 31.22 13.60
CA ALA A 471 11.69 30.39 13.67
C ALA A 471 11.47 29.16 14.55
N ALA A 472 10.70 29.26 15.65
CA ALA A 472 10.27 28.09 16.42
C ALA A 472 9.36 27.17 15.60
N LYS A 473 8.40 27.71 14.85
CA LYS A 473 7.55 26.92 13.95
C LYS A 473 8.38 26.15 12.93
N GLY A 474 9.42 26.79 12.38
CA GLY A 474 10.32 26.21 11.38
C GLY A 474 11.19 25.03 11.84
N LYS A 475 11.54 24.91 13.13
CA LYS A 475 12.44 23.86 13.66
C LYS A 475 11.94 22.45 13.40
N GLU A 476 12.82 21.51 13.04
CA GLU A 476 12.44 20.10 12.84
C GLU A 476 12.05 19.39 14.16
N TRP A 477 12.57 19.85 15.30
CA TRP A 477 12.23 19.34 16.64
C TRP A 477 12.37 20.43 17.73
N GLU A 478 11.53 20.38 18.77
CA GLU A 478 11.67 21.17 20.01
C GLU A 478 11.04 20.46 21.24
N PRO A 479 11.31 20.88 22.50
CA PRO A 479 11.01 20.07 23.69
C PRO A 479 9.54 19.88 24.10
N PHE A 480 8.59 20.65 23.57
CA PHE A 480 7.19 20.64 24.03
C PHE A 480 6.30 19.68 23.23
N PHE A 481 6.26 19.84 21.90
CA PHE A 481 5.56 18.91 21.01
C PHE A 481 6.49 17.87 20.38
N GLY A 482 7.81 18.03 20.49
CA GLY A 482 8.78 17.15 19.84
C GLY A 482 8.93 17.47 18.36
N ALA A 483 8.67 16.46 17.52
CA ALA A 483 8.87 16.55 16.08
C ALA A 483 7.89 17.53 15.43
N LYS A 484 8.38 18.26 14.42
CA LYS A 484 7.62 19.26 13.63
C LYS A 484 6.27 18.77 13.12
N ILE A 485 6.15 17.48 12.78
CA ILE A 485 4.88 16.87 12.38
C ILE A 485 3.81 16.93 13.47
N MET A 486 4.17 16.81 14.76
CA MET A 486 3.19 16.88 15.85
C MET A 486 2.66 18.31 16.03
N ARG A 487 3.52 19.33 15.89
CA ARG A 487 3.09 20.75 15.85
C ARG A 487 2.19 21.04 14.65
N GLN A 488 2.59 20.60 13.45
CA GLN A 488 1.80 20.81 12.24
C GLN A 488 0.45 20.09 12.31
N ARG A 489 0.38 18.90 12.92
CA ARG A 489 -0.88 18.21 13.21
C ARG A 489 -1.76 18.97 14.19
N GLN A 490 -1.21 19.52 15.27
CA GLN A 490 -1.96 20.38 16.20
C GLN A 490 -2.56 21.59 15.48
N GLN A 491 -1.77 22.30 14.67
CA GLN A 491 -2.25 23.42 13.85
C GLN A 491 -3.30 22.99 12.82
N MET A 492 -3.09 21.87 12.13
CA MET A 492 -4.02 21.32 11.15
C MET A 492 -5.37 20.99 11.78
N PHE A 493 -5.39 20.23 12.89
CA PHE A 493 -6.64 19.86 13.55
C PHE A 493 -7.37 21.08 14.13
N ALA A 494 -6.64 22.05 14.71
CA ALA A 494 -7.23 23.30 15.21
C ALA A 494 -7.78 24.21 14.10
N ALA A 495 -7.38 24.00 12.84
CA ALA A 495 -7.88 24.73 11.67
C ALA A 495 -9.06 24.04 10.96
N VAL A 496 -9.42 22.79 11.31
CA VAL A 496 -10.61 22.13 10.74
C VAL A 496 -11.86 22.61 11.48
N GLU A 497 -12.82 23.14 10.74
CA GLU A 497 -14.04 23.72 11.29
C GLU A 497 -14.87 22.69 12.06
N GLY A 498 -15.18 23.00 13.31
CA GLY A 498 -16.00 22.15 14.20
C GLY A 498 -15.28 20.94 14.82
N LEU A 499 -14.01 20.67 14.47
CA LEU A 499 -13.29 19.51 14.99
C LEU A 499 -12.89 19.70 16.47
N SER A 500 -13.25 18.74 17.32
CA SER A 500 -12.98 18.80 18.76
C SER A 500 -11.51 18.52 19.11
N LYS A 501 -11.03 19.07 20.25
CA LYS A 501 -9.72 18.70 20.81
C LYS A 501 -9.68 17.21 21.15
N GLU A 502 -10.80 16.62 21.54
CA GLU A 502 -10.99 15.19 21.80
C GLU A 502 -10.78 14.32 20.55
N SER A 503 -11.25 14.77 19.38
CA SER A 503 -10.97 14.12 18.09
C SER A 503 -9.51 14.30 17.67
N ALA A 504 -8.92 15.48 17.89
CA ALA A 504 -7.49 15.69 17.67
C ALA A 504 -6.62 14.80 18.58
N ALA A 505 -7.03 14.55 19.83
CA ALA A 505 -6.37 13.62 20.76
C ALA A 505 -6.52 12.16 20.29
N ALA A 506 -7.71 11.75 19.86
CA ALA A 506 -7.97 10.42 19.30
C ALA A 506 -7.11 10.11 18.06
N ASN A 507 -7.00 11.06 17.12
CA ASN A 507 -6.14 10.91 15.95
C ASN A 507 -4.64 10.90 16.30
N ASN A 508 -4.20 11.66 17.30
CA ASN A 508 -2.79 11.62 17.74
C ASN A 508 -2.44 10.36 18.55
N LEU A 509 -3.40 9.73 19.24
CA LEU A 509 -3.24 8.42 19.85
C LEU A 509 -3.22 7.30 18.79
N GLY A 510 -4.10 7.39 17.79
CA GLY A 510 -4.57 6.23 17.02
C GLY A 510 -4.02 6.01 15.63
N MET A 511 -3.89 4.74 15.23
CA MET A 511 -3.51 4.36 13.88
C MET A 511 -4.67 4.56 12.89
N SER A 512 -4.51 5.51 11.98
CA SER A 512 -5.19 5.51 10.68
C SER A 512 -4.21 5.06 9.57
N PRO A 513 -4.66 4.35 8.52
CA PRO A 513 -3.79 3.86 7.44
C PRO A 513 -3.14 4.96 6.58
N THR A 514 -3.35 6.23 6.91
CA THR A 514 -2.66 7.38 6.31
C THR A 514 -2.07 8.32 7.37
N ASP A 515 -1.82 7.83 8.59
CA ASP A 515 -1.57 8.68 9.74
C ASP A 515 -0.31 8.33 10.57
N ILE A 516 0.25 9.33 11.26
CA ILE A 516 1.31 9.17 12.26
C ILE A 516 0.78 9.51 13.66
N SER A 517 0.98 8.57 14.58
CA SER A 517 0.45 8.61 15.93
C SER A 517 1.28 7.72 16.84
N VAL A 518 0.94 7.71 18.14
CA VAL A 518 1.53 6.79 19.13
C VAL A 518 1.48 5.35 18.62
N ASP A 519 0.29 4.89 18.21
CA ASP A 519 0.07 3.51 17.78
C ASP A 519 0.77 3.18 16.44
N SER A 520 0.56 4.00 15.40
CA SER A 520 1.08 3.66 14.06
C SER A 520 2.62 3.68 13.97
N THR A 521 3.27 4.46 14.84
CA THR A 521 4.74 4.47 14.98
C THR A 521 5.23 3.22 15.72
N ASN A 522 4.62 2.87 16.85
CA ASN A 522 5.19 1.89 17.78
C ASN A 522 4.71 0.44 17.57
N ALA A 523 3.40 0.24 17.37
CA ALA A 523 2.77 -1.09 17.44
C ALA A 523 3.19 -2.04 16.30
N ASN A 524 3.82 -1.53 15.24
CA ASN A 524 4.38 -2.33 14.15
C ASN A 524 5.90 -2.53 14.27
N VAL A 525 6.60 -1.48 14.67
CA VAL A 525 8.07 -1.42 14.75
C VAL A 525 8.58 -2.32 15.87
N ILE A 526 7.97 -2.22 17.06
CA ILE A 526 8.47 -2.89 18.27
C ILE A 526 8.32 -4.42 18.21
N PRO A 527 7.17 -5.00 17.79
CA PRO A 527 7.07 -6.44 17.54
C PRO A 527 8.13 -6.95 16.57
N THR A 528 8.35 -6.24 15.46
CA THR A 528 9.25 -6.68 14.39
C THR A 528 10.73 -6.52 14.77
N ALA A 529 11.09 -5.45 15.49
CA ALA A 529 12.43 -5.27 16.09
C ALA A 529 12.70 -6.31 17.18
N GLY A 530 11.68 -6.65 17.97
CA GLY A 530 11.74 -7.72 18.97
C GLY A 530 12.06 -9.07 18.33
N TRP A 531 11.30 -9.48 17.32
CA TRP A 531 11.58 -10.70 16.55
C TRP A 531 12.97 -10.68 15.92
N MET A 532 13.37 -9.57 15.28
CA MET A 532 14.69 -9.42 14.69
C MET A 532 15.82 -9.63 15.70
N LEU A 533 15.67 -9.17 16.94
CA LEU A 533 16.62 -9.47 18.01
C LEU A 533 16.59 -10.98 18.39
N LEU A 534 15.40 -11.57 18.52
CA LEU A 534 15.24 -12.97 18.93
C LEU A 534 15.78 -13.96 17.91
N ASP A 535 15.46 -13.84 16.62
CA ASP A 535 15.92 -14.77 15.59
C ASP A 535 17.42 -14.65 15.29
N ILE A 536 18.04 -13.50 15.59
CA ILE A 536 19.51 -13.36 15.63
C ILE A 536 20.08 -14.07 16.87
N LEU A 537 19.54 -13.82 18.07
CA LEU A 537 20.03 -14.45 19.32
C LEU A 537 19.85 -15.98 19.33
N LEU A 538 18.80 -16.50 18.69
CA LEU A 538 18.53 -17.93 18.53
C LEU A 538 19.55 -18.64 17.60
N ARG A 539 20.33 -17.89 16.82
CA ARG A 539 21.26 -18.44 15.81
C ARG A 539 22.67 -17.88 16.04
N PRO A 540 23.52 -18.52 16.86
CA PRO A 540 24.85 -18.01 17.21
C PRO A 540 25.76 -17.65 16.02
N SER A 541 25.62 -18.35 14.89
CA SER A 541 26.31 -18.02 13.64
C SER A 541 25.85 -16.70 13.01
N VAL A 542 24.54 -16.42 13.05
CA VAL A 542 23.95 -15.14 12.60
C VAL A 542 24.30 -14.03 13.58
N LEU A 543 24.22 -14.27 14.89
CA LEU A 543 24.66 -13.32 15.92
C LEU A 543 26.13 -12.90 15.75
N SER A 544 27.01 -13.86 15.45
CA SER A 544 28.42 -13.59 15.19
C SER A 544 28.61 -12.73 13.93
N LYS A 545 28.00 -13.12 12.79
CA LYS A 545 28.00 -12.34 11.55
C LYS A 545 27.49 -10.91 11.79
N VAL A 546 26.31 -10.76 12.40
CA VAL A 546 25.68 -9.45 12.67
C VAL A 546 26.56 -8.59 13.57
N ARG A 547 27.16 -9.13 14.63
CA ARG A 547 28.09 -8.37 15.49
C ARG A 547 29.34 -7.89 14.72
N SER A 548 29.86 -8.68 13.78
CA SER A 548 30.93 -8.24 12.87
C SER A 548 30.49 -7.19 11.84
N GLU A 549 29.25 -7.27 11.35
CA GLU A 549 28.70 -6.39 10.32
C GLU A 549 28.25 -5.01 10.87
N ILE A 550 27.83 -4.92 12.13
CA ILE A 550 27.49 -3.63 12.78
C ILE A 550 28.72 -2.88 13.31
N ALA A 551 29.80 -3.59 13.68
CA ALA A 551 30.96 -2.98 14.34
C ALA A 551 31.65 -1.86 13.51
N PRO A 552 31.83 -1.98 12.18
CA PRO A 552 32.40 -0.90 11.37
C PRO A 552 31.58 0.39 11.32
N ALA A 553 30.29 0.33 11.67
CA ALA A 553 29.39 1.49 11.71
C ALA A 553 29.28 2.08 13.14
N LEU A 554 29.96 1.52 14.14
CA LEU A 554 29.93 2.03 15.50
C LEU A 554 30.77 3.31 15.61
N ILE A 555 30.14 4.42 15.99
CA ILE A 555 30.86 5.66 16.34
C ILE A 555 31.35 5.50 17.77
N HIS A 556 32.63 5.11 17.90
CA HIS A 556 33.30 5.03 19.19
C HIS A 556 33.25 6.40 19.90
N PRO A 557 32.72 6.48 21.14
CA PRO A 557 32.67 7.74 21.85
C PRO A 557 34.08 8.25 22.20
N GLY A 558 34.35 9.53 21.93
CA GLY A 558 35.54 10.23 22.41
C GLY A 558 35.37 10.62 23.88
N THR A 559 34.85 11.83 24.12
CA THR A 559 34.51 12.33 25.46
C THR A 559 33.02 12.15 25.82
N SER A 560 32.21 11.59 24.92
CA SER A 560 30.79 11.27 25.18
C SER A 560 30.66 9.93 25.92
N SER A 561 29.59 9.77 26.72
CA SER A 561 29.24 8.52 27.41
C SER A 561 28.18 7.68 26.69
N THR A 562 27.59 8.19 25.61
CA THR A 562 26.55 7.50 24.82
C THR A 562 27.11 6.92 23.52
N LEU A 563 26.80 5.64 23.27
CA LEU A 563 27.10 4.97 22.00
C LEU A 563 26.19 5.50 20.89
N SER A 564 26.73 5.58 19.66
CA SER A 564 25.99 5.99 18.46
C SER A 564 26.51 5.24 17.23
N PHE A 565 25.76 5.29 16.12
CA PHE A 565 26.10 4.59 14.88
C PHE A 565 26.07 5.55 13.68
N ASP A 566 26.92 5.29 12.69
CA ASP A 566 26.76 5.80 11.34
C ASP A 566 25.54 5.10 10.71
N MET A 567 24.39 5.77 10.78
CA MET A 567 23.14 5.23 10.26
C MET A 567 23.19 5.00 8.74
N PRO A 568 23.76 5.87 7.89
CA PRO A 568 23.99 5.57 6.47
C PRO A 568 24.72 4.24 6.23
N GLN A 569 25.81 3.97 6.95
CA GLN A 569 26.59 2.74 6.83
C GLN A 569 25.82 1.51 7.34
N LEU A 570 25.10 1.65 8.46
CA LEU A 570 24.24 0.60 9.01
C LEU A 570 23.09 0.24 8.04
N LEU A 571 22.49 1.25 7.40
CA LEU A 571 21.42 1.09 6.41
C LEU A 571 21.91 0.52 5.07
N ALA A 572 23.19 0.72 4.73
CA ALA A 572 23.80 0.18 3.52
C ALA A 572 24.20 -1.31 3.64
N ASN A 573 24.20 -1.88 4.84
CA ASN A 573 24.69 -3.25 5.07
C ASN A 573 23.72 -4.32 4.48
N PRO A 574 24.17 -5.17 3.53
CA PRO A 574 23.29 -6.13 2.86
C PRO A 574 22.65 -7.17 3.80
N LEU A 575 23.41 -7.74 4.74
CA LEU A 575 22.90 -8.75 5.66
C LEU A 575 21.83 -8.16 6.57
N LEU A 576 22.04 -6.94 7.08
CA LEU A 576 21.04 -6.24 7.89
C LEU A 576 19.77 -5.93 7.09
N GLN A 577 19.88 -5.49 5.83
CA GLN A 577 18.72 -5.28 4.96
C GLN A 577 17.97 -6.59 4.68
N SER A 578 18.68 -7.71 4.52
CA SER A 578 18.08 -9.03 4.30
C SER A 578 17.34 -9.56 5.54
N ILE A 579 17.97 -9.52 6.72
CA ILE A 579 17.34 -9.90 8.00
C ILE A 579 16.09 -9.06 8.26
N TYR A 580 16.20 -7.73 8.13
CA TYR A 580 15.06 -6.80 8.25
C TYR A 580 13.91 -7.16 7.29
N SER A 581 14.22 -7.56 6.06
CA SER A 581 13.21 -7.93 5.06
C SER A 581 12.58 -9.30 5.33
N GLU A 582 13.36 -10.25 5.86
CA GLU A 582 12.86 -11.57 6.29
C GLU A 582 11.90 -11.44 7.49
N GLU A 583 12.21 -10.59 8.47
CA GLU A 583 11.28 -10.34 9.58
C GLU A 583 10.02 -9.62 9.13
N LEU A 584 10.13 -8.65 8.22
CA LEU A 584 8.95 -8.03 7.61
C LEU A 584 8.12 -9.02 6.79
N ARG A 585 8.75 -10.02 6.16
CA ARG A 585 8.05 -11.11 5.45
C ARG A 585 7.33 -12.02 6.45
N MET A 586 7.99 -12.43 7.52
CA MET A 586 7.46 -13.44 8.44
C MET A 586 6.48 -12.91 9.48
N ARG A 587 6.71 -11.71 10.03
CA ARG A 587 6.05 -11.22 11.25
C ARG A 587 4.94 -10.20 11.01
N VAL A 588 4.88 -9.57 9.84
CA VAL A 588 3.83 -8.58 9.55
C VAL A 588 2.56 -9.29 9.02
N GLY A 589 1.51 -9.28 9.83
CA GLY A 589 0.21 -9.92 9.59
C GLY A 589 -0.80 -9.09 8.78
N VAL A 590 -0.38 -8.00 8.11
CA VAL A 590 -1.31 -6.96 7.64
C VAL A 590 -2.28 -7.43 6.53
N MET A 591 -3.55 -7.06 6.69
CA MET A 591 -4.59 -7.10 5.64
C MET A 591 -4.77 -5.71 5.04
N ILE A 592 -4.32 -5.53 3.80
CA ILE A 592 -4.25 -4.24 3.11
C ILE A 592 -5.61 -3.97 2.44
N GLN A 593 -6.36 -3.01 2.98
CA GLN A 593 -7.70 -2.65 2.54
C GLN A 593 -7.69 -1.50 1.52
N ARG A 594 -8.57 -1.57 0.52
CA ARG A 594 -8.87 -0.50 -0.46
C ARG A 594 -10.35 -0.52 -0.82
N VAL A 595 -10.92 0.61 -1.25
CA VAL A 595 -12.32 0.73 -1.69
C VAL A 595 -12.39 1.54 -3.00
N PRO A 596 -13.01 1.04 -4.09
CA PRO A 596 -13.14 1.79 -5.34
C PRO A 596 -14.04 3.03 -5.22
N LEU A 597 -13.53 4.14 -5.76
CA LEU A 597 -14.21 5.42 -5.91
C LEU A 597 -14.99 5.52 -7.24
N VAL A 598 -14.63 4.70 -8.23
CA VAL A 598 -15.24 4.63 -9.57
C VAL A 598 -16.04 3.33 -9.74
N SER A 599 -17.00 3.32 -10.67
CA SER A 599 -17.94 2.20 -10.88
C SER A 599 -17.43 1.11 -11.83
N ASP A 600 -16.36 1.39 -12.56
CA ASP A 600 -15.75 0.58 -13.62
C ASP A 600 -14.38 -0.01 -13.22
N PHE A 601 -14.00 0.11 -11.94
CA PHE A 601 -12.68 -0.31 -11.44
C PHE A 601 -12.42 -1.80 -11.66
N ARG A 602 -11.32 -2.13 -12.36
CA ARG A 602 -10.97 -3.49 -12.75
C ARG A 602 -9.58 -3.93 -12.30
N ILE A 603 -9.44 -5.22 -12.01
CA ILE A 603 -8.14 -5.89 -11.88
C ILE A 603 -8.18 -7.14 -12.76
N GLY A 604 -7.43 -7.12 -13.86
CA GLY A 604 -7.56 -8.11 -14.93
C GLY A 604 -8.99 -8.13 -15.48
N GLN A 605 -9.57 -9.33 -15.61
CA GLN A 605 -10.95 -9.52 -16.05
C GLN A 605 -12.02 -9.09 -15.03
N TRP A 606 -11.66 -8.95 -13.74
CA TRP A 606 -12.61 -8.77 -12.64
C TRP A 606 -12.99 -7.30 -12.45
N LEU A 607 -14.30 -7.02 -12.41
CA LEU A 607 -14.89 -5.72 -12.06
C LEU A 607 -15.22 -5.69 -10.57
N PHE A 608 -14.81 -4.64 -9.86
CA PHE A 608 -15.09 -4.45 -8.43
C PHE A 608 -16.06 -3.29 -8.25
N PRO A 609 -17.23 -3.48 -7.60
CA PRO A 609 -18.21 -2.41 -7.45
C PRO A 609 -17.71 -1.23 -6.59
N LYS A 610 -18.07 -0.01 -7.00
CA LYS A 610 -17.87 1.22 -6.23
C LYS A 610 -18.34 1.04 -4.77
N GLY A 611 -17.53 1.51 -3.83
CA GLY A 611 -17.85 1.45 -2.39
C GLY A 611 -17.73 0.07 -1.73
N LYS A 612 -17.30 -1.00 -2.44
CA LYS A 612 -17.06 -2.31 -1.82
C LYS A 612 -15.58 -2.50 -1.47
N MET A 613 -15.30 -3.27 -0.41
CA MET A 613 -13.93 -3.46 0.07
C MET A 613 -13.18 -4.50 -0.76
N ILE A 614 -11.93 -4.18 -1.10
CA ILE A 614 -10.92 -5.07 -1.66
C ILE A 614 -9.83 -5.27 -0.60
N VAL A 615 -9.36 -6.50 -0.41
CA VAL A 615 -8.33 -6.86 0.59
C VAL A 615 -7.24 -7.71 -0.06
N ALA A 616 -5.98 -7.33 0.16
CA ALA A 616 -4.80 -8.15 -0.11
C ALA A 616 -4.11 -8.54 1.21
N SER A 617 -3.71 -9.79 1.38
CA SER A 617 -3.04 -10.24 2.60
C SER A 617 -1.53 -10.33 2.40
N HIS A 618 -0.75 -9.55 3.16
CA HIS A 618 0.71 -9.68 3.17
C HIS A 618 1.11 -11.04 3.73
N TRP A 619 0.56 -11.45 4.88
CA TRP A 619 0.90 -12.71 5.56
C TRP A 619 0.86 -13.97 4.68
N HIS A 620 -0.12 -14.03 3.77
CA HIS A 620 -0.28 -15.13 2.81
C HIS A 620 0.61 -14.95 1.57
N ALA A 621 0.69 -13.73 1.02
CA ALA A 621 1.55 -13.43 -0.13
C ALA A 621 3.04 -13.65 0.19
N ALA A 622 3.44 -13.38 1.44
CA ALA A 622 4.75 -13.62 2.04
C ALA A 622 5.11 -15.11 2.24
N ARG A 623 4.15 -16.02 2.00
CA ARG A 623 4.27 -17.47 2.20
C ARG A 623 3.86 -18.30 0.96
N ASP A 624 3.68 -17.66 -0.20
CA ASP A 624 3.38 -18.40 -1.43
C ASP A 624 4.61 -19.20 -1.91
N LYS A 625 4.56 -20.52 -1.68
CA LYS A 625 5.58 -21.51 -2.11
C LYS A 625 5.78 -21.60 -3.62
N LYS A 626 4.94 -20.96 -4.43
CA LYS A 626 5.13 -20.81 -5.90
C LYS A 626 6.08 -19.66 -6.26
N ILE A 627 6.40 -18.79 -5.29
CA ILE A 627 7.11 -17.53 -5.50
C ILE A 627 8.39 -17.51 -4.67
N TRP A 628 8.28 -17.68 -3.35
CA TRP A 628 9.40 -17.54 -2.42
C TRP A 628 10.40 -18.68 -2.56
N ASN A 629 11.69 -18.34 -2.57
CA ASN A 629 12.77 -19.32 -2.55
C ASN A 629 12.68 -20.17 -1.27
N GLU A 630 12.80 -21.50 -1.41
CA GLU A 630 12.76 -22.46 -0.31
C GLU A 630 14.12 -23.15 -0.08
N GLY A 631 15.21 -22.59 -0.62
CA GLY A 631 16.55 -23.19 -0.55
C GLY A 631 16.72 -24.36 -1.53
N THR A 632 17.68 -25.25 -1.23
CA THR A 632 17.97 -26.44 -2.05
C THR A 632 17.71 -27.72 -1.24
N ASP A 633 17.64 -28.88 -1.90
CA ASP A 633 17.50 -30.19 -1.23
C ASP A 633 18.63 -30.50 -0.22
N LYS A 634 19.75 -29.76 -0.26
CA LYS A 634 20.90 -29.89 0.64
C LYS A 634 20.92 -28.85 1.77
N ASP A 635 20.23 -27.74 1.58
CA ASP A 635 20.12 -26.61 2.51
C ASP A 635 18.72 -25.99 2.35
N PRO A 636 17.68 -26.62 2.94
CA PRO A 636 16.29 -26.22 2.75
C PRO A 636 15.91 -25.10 3.72
N HIS A 637 15.28 -24.05 3.20
CA HIS A 637 14.81 -22.88 3.94
C HIS A 637 13.31 -22.66 3.71
N PRO A 638 12.41 -23.43 4.34
CA PRO A 638 10.97 -23.32 4.14
C PRO A 638 10.43 -21.89 4.28
N VAL A 639 9.30 -21.59 3.63
CA VAL A 639 8.67 -20.25 3.71
C VAL A 639 8.19 -19.88 5.11
N ASP A 640 8.00 -20.84 6.01
CA ASP A 640 7.57 -20.58 7.38
C ASP A 640 8.73 -20.48 8.40
N ASP A 641 9.96 -20.74 7.95
CA ASP A 641 11.19 -20.60 8.73
C ASP A 641 11.93 -19.29 8.40
N PHE A 642 12.73 -18.80 9.34
CA PHE A 642 13.57 -17.60 9.16
C PHE A 642 14.92 -17.97 8.51
N TRP A 643 15.19 -17.35 7.35
CA TRP A 643 16.46 -17.43 6.66
C TRP A 643 17.06 -16.02 6.47
N ALA A 644 18.06 -15.70 7.28
CA ALA A 644 18.71 -14.38 7.34
C ALA A 644 19.20 -13.86 5.98
N GLU A 645 19.55 -14.76 5.06
CA GLU A 645 20.19 -14.46 3.77
C GLU A 645 19.22 -14.56 2.59
N ARG A 646 17.92 -14.80 2.82
CA ARG A 646 16.89 -15.00 1.77
C ARG A 646 16.81 -13.86 0.75
N PHE A 647 17.10 -12.61 1.14
CA PHE A 647 17.05 -11.45 0.21
C PHE A 647 18.44 -11.09 -0.38
N LEU A 648 19.45 -11.94 -0.19
CA LEU A 648 20.77 -11.79 -0.78
C LEU A 648 20.91 -12.60 -2.06
N VAL A 649 21.32 -11.94 -3.14
CA VAL A 649 21.79 -12.58 -4.37
C VAL A 649 23.32 -12.62 -4.33
N TYR A 650 23.88 -13.83 -4.39
CA TYR A 650 25.32 -14.08 -4.48
C TYR A 650 25.69 -14.27 -5.97
N PRO A 651 26.57 -13.44 -6.55
CA PRO A 651 26.92 -13.55 -7.97
C PRO A 651 27.58 -14.88 -8.41
N ASP A 652 28.02 -15.71 -7.46
CA ASP A 652 28.56 -17.05 -7.64
C ASP A 652 27.55 -18.19 -7.36
N ASP A 653 26.32 -17.88 -6.93
CA ASP A 653 25.24 -18.87 -6.70
C ASP A 653 23.92 -18.48 -7.43
N PRO A 654 23.54 -19.17 -8.52
CA PRO A 654 22.32 -18.89 -9.28
C PRO A 654 21.03 -19.30 -8.55
N GLU A 655 21.11 -20.09 -7.48
CA GLU A 655 19.95 -20.51 -6.68
C GLU A 655 19.63 -19.52 -5.54
N SER A 656 20.43 -18.45 -5.40
CA SER A 656 20.30 -17.44 -4.34
C SER A 656 19.23 -16.38 -4.63
N GLY A 657 18.84 -15.62 -3.59
CA GLY A 657 17.84 -14.55 -3.66
C GLY A 657 16.41 -14.98 -3.30
N PRO A 658 15.46 -14.01 -3.22
CA PRO A 658 14.20 -14.21 -2.49
C PRO A 658 13.11 -14.96 -3.24
N ALA A 659 13.20 -15.08 -4.56
CA ALA A 659 12.25 -15.81 -5.39
C ALA A 659 12.87 -17.12 -5.93
N LYS A 660 12.05 -18.14 -6.18
CA LYS A 660 12.51 -19.39 -6.81
C LYS A 660 13.14 -19.10 -8.18
N PRO A 661 14.31 -19.67 -8.50
CA PRO A 661 14.97 -19.50 -9.79
C PRO A 661 14.03 -19.79 -10.97
N ARG A 662 13.71 -18.74 -11.73
CA ARG A 662 13.06 -18.86 -13.03
C ARG A 662 14.13 -18.97 -14.09
N SER A 663 13.94 -19.90 -15.03
CA SER A 663 14.86 -20.26 -16.12
C SER A 663 15.46 -19.10 -16.94
N THR A 664 14.86 -17.90 -16.91
CA THR A 664 15.23 -16.76 -17.74
C THR A 664 15.06 -15.40 -17.04
N THR A 665 15.94 -15.08 -16.08
CA THR A 665 16.13 -13.67 -15.65
C THR A 665 17.61 -13.38 -15.35
N SER A 666 18.08 -12.18 -15.72
CA SER A 666 19.50 -11.83 -15.63
C SER A 666 19.94 -11.52 -14.19
N ILE A 667 20.84 -12.33 -13.64
CA ILE A 667 21.56 -12.03 -12.39
C ILE A 667 22.30 -10.69 -12.56
N PRO A 668 22.16 -9.72 -11.62
CA PRO A 668 22.95 -8.49 -11.65
C PRO A 668 24.45 -8.80 -11.59
N LYS A 669 25.22 -8.32 -12.57
CA LYS A 669 26.68 -8.50 -12.59
C LYS A 669 27.31 -7.61 -11.52
N GLY A 670 27.64 -8.18 -10.37
CA GLY A 670 28.38 -7.50 -9.31
C GLY A 670 29.78 -7.06 -9.79
N GLU A 671 30.28 -5.96 -9.21
CA GLU A 671 31.62 -5.45 -9.50
C GLU A 671 32.71 -6.43 -9.04
N LYS A 672 33.68 -6.73 -9.91
CA LYS A 672 34.84 -7.56 -9.57
C LYS A 672 35.96 -6.70 -9.00
N THR A 673 36.21 -6.81 -7.70
CA THR A 673 37.29 -6.08 -6.99
C THR A 673 38.34 -7.05 -6.43
N GLY A 674 39.19 -7.57 -7.32
CA GLY A 674 40.33 -8.43 -6.97
C GLY A 674 39.94 -9.85 -6.51
N ASP A 675 40.84 -10.50 -5.76
CA ASP A 675 40.71 -11.89 -5.26
C ASP A 675 39.70 -12.06 -4.11
N GLN A 676 38.83 -11.07 -3.87
CA GLN A 676 37.74 -11.18 -2.89
C GLN A 676 36.52 -11.83 -3.54
N ARG A 677 35.79 -12.66 -2.79
CA ARG A 677 34.48 -13.16 -3.26
C ARG A 677 33.57 -11.97 -3.56
N PRO A 678 32.73 -12.03 -4.61
CA PRO A 678 31.75 -11.00 -4.89
C PRO A 678 30.86 -10.75 -3.65
N ARG A 679 30.65 -9.48 -3.30
CA ARG A 679 29.76 -9.15 -2.17
C ARG A 679 28.31 -9.52 -2.53
N PRO A 680 27.50 -10.05 -1.59
CA PRO A 680 26.09 -10.29 -1.83
C PRO A 680 25.34 -8.98 -2.11
N ILE A 681 24.40 -9.04 -3.04
CA ILE A 681 23.54 -7.93 -3.43
C ILE A 681 22.17 -8.13 -2.77
N PHE A 682 21.77 -7.21 -1.89
CA PHE A 682 20.42 -7.19 -1.35
C PHE A 682 19.42 -6.73 -2.42
N THR A 683 18.30 -7.46 -2.60
CA THR A 683 17.19 -7.04 -3.47
C THR A 683 15.84 -7.59 -3.01
N THR A 684 14.78 -6.81 -3.24
CA THR A 684 13.37 -7.22 -3.10
C THR A 684 12.67 -7.43 -4.46
N ASP A 685 13.37 -7.15 -5.57
CA ASP A 685 12.74 -7.00 -6.89
C ASP A 685 12.09 -8.29 -7.44
N PRO A 686 12.69 -9.49 -7.25
CA PRO A 686 12.07 -10.74 -7.70
C PRO A 686 10.74 -11.09 -7.01
N VAL A 687 10.41 -10.44 -5.89
CA VAL A 687 9.22 -10.69 -5.07
C VAL A 687 8.23 -9.51 -5.00
N ILE A 688 8.35 -8.52 -5.90
CA ILE A 688 7.45 -7.35 -5.98
C ILE A 688 5.98 -7.77 -6.13
N GLY A 689 5.12 -7.30 -5.23
CA GLY A 689 3.70 -7.67 -5.14
C GLY A 689 3.41 -8.90 -4.28
N SER A 690 4.46 -9.64 -3.85
CA SER A 690 4.38 -10.72 -2.85
C SER A 690 5.01 -10.29 -1.52
N PHE A 691 6.07 -9.48 -1.58
CA PHE A 691 6.62 -8.74 -0.45
C PHE A 691 5.95 -7.37 -0.34
N ILE A 692 4.96 -7.24 0.55
CA ILE A 692 4.11 -6.03 0.66
C ILE A 692 3.90 -5.54 2.12
N PRO A 693 4.92 -5.60 3.03
CA PRO A 693 4.73 -5.33 4.46
C PRO A 693 4.24 -3.91 4.77
N TYR A 694 4.62 -2.93 3.94
CA TYR A 694 4.21 -1.53 4.09
C TYR A 694 2.95 -1.18 3.28
N GLY A 695 2.26 -2.17 2.71
CA GLY A 695 1.27 -1.96 1.67
C GLY A 695 1.92 -1.43 0.38
N GLY A 696 1.18 -0.62 -0.38
CA GLY A 696 1.69 -0.07 -1.65
C GLY A 696 0.79 1.00 -2.27
N GLY A 697 1.33 1.66 -3.29
CA GLY A 697 0.70 2.77 -4.00
C GLY A 697 0.68 4.06 -3.19
N MET A 698 -0.31 4.94 -3.42
CA MET A 698 -0.44 6.22 -2.68
C MET A 698 -0.86 6.04 -1.21
N LYS A 699 -1.00 4.79 -0.76
CA LYS A 699 -1.39 4.38 0.61
C LYS A 699 -0.43 3.28 1.11
N ILE A 700 0.85 3.46 0.78
CA ILE A 700 2.00 2.81 1.42
C ILE A 700 2.33 3.52 2.73
N CYS A 701 2.86 2.82 3.73
CA CYS A 701 3.29 3.42 4.99
C CYS A 701 4.30 4.57 4.74
N PRO A 702 4.03 5.80 5.19
CA PRO A 702 4.94 6.92 5.02
C PRO A 702 6.19 6.76 5.90
N GLY A 703 6.00 6.37 7.16
CA GLY A 703 7.07 6.19 8.16
C GLY A 703 8.01 5.00 7.92
N ARG A 704 7.87 4.25 6.82
CA ARG A 704 8.72 3.08 6.51
C ARG A 704 10.23 3.35 6.53
N PHE A 705 10.66 4.58 6.26
CA PHE A 705 12.07 4.99 6.34
C PHE A 705 12.54 5.27 7.78
N PHE A 706 11.65 5.73 8.65
CA PHE A 706 11.91 5.88 10.08
C PHE A 706 11.88 4.51 10.77
N ALA A 707 10.84 3.71 10.54
CA ALA A 707 10.71 2.33 11.01
C ALA A 707 11.94 1.46 10.70
N LYS A 708 12.54 1.59 9.50
CA LYS A 708 13.80 0.91 9.16
C LYS A 708 14.95 1.30 10.09
N GLN A 709 15.09 2.60 10.37
CA GLN A 709 16.12 3.13 11.24
C GLN A 709 15.87 2.75 12.70
N GLU A 710 14.61 2.80 13.17
CA GLU A 710 14.23 2.34 14.50
C GLU A 710 14.56 0.87 14.71
N MET A 711 14.14 -0.01 13.80
CA MET A 711 14.38 -1.46 13.89
C MET A 711 15.88 -1.80 13.89
N LEU A 712 16.62 -1.31 12.90
CA LEU A 712 18.03 -1.64 12.74
C LEU A 712 18.91 -0.99 13.81
N GLY A 713 18.63 0.27 14.16
CA GLY A 713 19.29 0.99 15.23
C GLY A 713 19.03 0.36 16.61
N THR A 714 17.81 -0.12 16.86
CA THR A 714 17.46 -0.87 18.08
C THR A 714 18.31 -2.13 18.21
N VAL A 715 18.35 -2.96 17.17
CA VAL A 715 19.09 -4.23 17.22
C VAL A 715 20.60 -4.00 17.28
N ALA A 716 21.13 -3.02 16.56
CA ALA A 716 22.54 -2.64 16.62
C ALA A 716 22.97 -2.15 18.01
N LEU A 717 22.16 -1.29 18.65
CA LEU A 717 22.38 -0.86 20.03
C LEU A 717 22.26 -2.03 21.01
N MET A 718 21.19 -2.83 20.95
CA MET A 718 20.99 -3.97 21.87
C MET A 718 22.13 -4.99 21.79
N LEU A 719 22.58 -5.36 20.59
CA LEU A 719 23.65 -6.37 20.39
C LEU A 719 25.06 -5.84 20.70
N THR A 720 25.24 -4.52 20.72
CA THR A 720 26.49 -3.85 21.08
C THR A 720 26.57 -3.57 22.58
N VAL A 721 25.52 -2.99 23.18
CA VAL A 721 25.45 -2.61 24.61
C VAL A 721 25.46 -3.85 25.51
N TYR A 722 24.83 -4.96 25.09
CA TYR A 722 24.60 -6.12 25.96
C TYR A 722 25.11 -7.44 25.38
N ASP A 723 25.53 -8.33 26.27
CA ASP A 723 25.46 -9.77 26.07
C ASP A 723 24.09 -10.25 26.59
N ILE A 724 23.43 -11.13 25.82
CA ILE A 724 22.08 -11.63 26.10
C ILE A 724 22.06 -13.14 25.84
N GLU A 725 21.57 -13.93 26.78
CA GLU A 725 21.31 -15.36 26.61
C GLU A 725 19.83 -15.67 26.88
N LEU A 726 19.15 -16.32 25.93
CA LEU A 726 17.75 -16.73 26.10
C LEU A 726 17.62 -17.97 27.00
N LYS A 727 16.59 -18.02 27.85
CA LYS A 727 16.31 -19.10 28.82
C LYS A 727 15.01 -19.84 28.50
N LEU A 728 14.89 -20.33 27.27
CA LEU A 728 13.62 -20.87 26.73
C LEU A 728 13.28 -22.30 27.16
N ASP A 729 14.15 -23.01 27.87
CA ASP A 729 13.98 -24.44 28.25
C ASP A 729 13.59 -25.37 27.09
N GLY A 730 14.09 -25.09 25.88
CA GLY A 730 13.76 -25.85 24.66
C GLY A 730 12.39 -25.54 24.05
N LYS A 731 11.65 -24.56 24.56
CA LYS A 731 10.37 -24.09 23.99
C LYS A 731 10.63 -23.23 22.76
N ALA A 732 9.89 -23.46 21.68
CA ALA A 732 9.87 -22.55 20.53
C ALA A 732 9.16 -21.24 20.89
N VAL A 733 9.60 -20.12 20.29
CA VAL A 733 8.88 -18.85 20.39
C VAL A 733 7.83 -18.78 19.28
N GLU A 734 6.56 -18.61 19.65
CA GLU A 734 5.44 -18.51 18.72
C GLU A 734 5.00 -17.05 18.51
N PRO A 735 4.37 -16.69 17.37
CA PRO A 735 3.67 -15.42 17.20
C PRO A 735 2.32 -15.40 17.93
N ASP A 736 1.98 -14.27 18.57
CA ASP A 736 0.66 -14.07 19.16
C ASP A 736 -0.38 -13.68 18.11
N MET A 737 -0.97 -14.69 17.48
CA MET A 737 -1.95 -14.53 16.40
C MET A 737 -3.23 -13.79 16.82
N ASN A 738 -3.43 -13.40 18.09
CA ASN A 738 -4.49 -12.45 18.47
C ASN A 738 -4.31 -11.04 17.86
N TYR A 739 -3.07 -10.69 17.46
CA TYR A 739 -2.73 -9.43 16.80
C TYR A 739 -2.97 -9.44 15.28
N PHE A 740 -3.24 -10.61 14.69
CA PHE A 740 -3.62 -10.72 13.29
C PHE A 740 -5.05 -10.18 13.09
N PRO A 741 -5.32 -9.32 12.08
CA PRO A 741 -4.50 -9.01 10.92
C PRO A 741 -3.96 -7.56 10.89
N PHE A 742 -3.65 -6.97 12.05
CA PHE A 742 -3.47 -5.52 12.16
C PHE A 742 -2.08 -5.01 11.76
N GLY A 743 -1.04 -5.85 11.83
CA GLY A 743 0.32 -5.39 11.61
C GLY A 743 1.40 -6.35 12.10
N GLY A 744 2.48 -5.82 12.67
CA GLY A 744 3.55 -6.60 13.30
C GLY A 744 3.01 -7.49 14.42
N VAL A 745 3.17 -8.81 14.31
CA VAL A 745 2.67 -9.79 15.28
C VAL A 745 3.73 -10.06 16.33
N PRO A 746 3.52 -9.74 17.62
CA PRO A 746 4.52 -9.89 18.67
C PRO A 746 4.79 -11.37 19.05
N PRO A 747 5.90 -11.66 19.74
CA PRO A 747 6.12 -12.97 20.34
C PRO A 747 5.09 -13.24 21.45
N LYS A 748 4.68 -14.50 21.57
CA LYS A 748 3.61 -14.97 22.45
C LYS A 748 4.14 -15.35 23.83
N GLY A 749 3.66 -14.64 24.86
CA GLY A 749 4.08 -14.85 26.24
C GLY A 749 5.38 -14.13 26.59
N LYS A 750 5.97 -14.47 27.75
CA LYS A 750 7.22 -13.88 28.23
C LYS A 750 8.42 -14.57 27.60
N ILE A 751 9.47 -13.81 27.29
CA ILE A 751 10.73 -14.32 26.75
C ILE A 751 11.83 -14.22 27.82
N PRO A 752 11.95 -15.20 28.74
CA PRO A 752 12.98 -15.16 29.78
C PRO A 752 14.38 -15.23 29.16
N ALA A 753 15.29 -14.43 29.72
CA ALA A 753 16.68 -14.32 29.31
C ALA A 753 17.55 -13.95 30.52
N ARG A 754 18.87 -13.96 30.35
CA ARG A 754 19.80 -13.20 31.21
C ARG A 754 20.59 -12.20 30.39
N ILE A 755 20.93 -11.08 31.02
CA ILE A 755 21.52 -9.90 30.38
C ILE A 755 22.66 -9.33 31.22
N ARG A 756 23.69 -8.80 30.56
CA ARG A 756 24.76 -7.99 31.17
C ARG A 756 25.33 -7.03 30.14
N ARG A 757 25.99 -5.95 30.55
CA ARG A 757 26.68 -5.05 29.62
C ARG A 757 27.86 -5.75 28.96
N ARG A 758 27.96 -5.58 27.65
CA ARG A 758 29.09 -6.07 26.85
C ARG A 758 30.21 -5.03 26.88
N ARG A 759 31.45 -5.50 27.01
CA ARG A 759 32.65 -4.70 26.70
C ARG A 759 32.83 -4.71 25.18
N VAL A 760 33.00 -3.52 24.59
CA VAL A 760 32.92 -3.27 23.14
C VAL A 760 34.29 -2.97 22.57
#